data_AF-Q2KTA0-F1
#
_entry.id   AF-Q2KTA0-F1
#
_cell.length_a   1.000
_cell.length_b   1.000
_cell.length_c   1.000
_cell.angle_alpha   90.00
_cell.angle_beta   90.00
_cell.angle_gamma   90.00
#
_symmetry.space_group_name_H-M   'P 1'
#
loop_
_entity.id
_entity.type
_entity.pdbx_description
1 polymer ?
#
loop_
_entity_poly.entity_id
_entity_poly.type
_entity_poly.pdbx_seq_one_letter_code
_entity_poly.pdbx_strand_id
1 'polypeptide(L)'
;MEQSVSARWLRRYRPVLIILVLIFGIQLFLAYKSVDIGGGSGSGLDVDAAQRSQRDLASNPVIAEPPESLPRPARLTANQLGFQPECDIQAKEAISALQRAKTKDCRQHIAQIACSIQAGRFYAIQLKSSCPSGNHTANVSLGCYRDEKDRRLLGGYYTSFKNSNSPNLCLELCLQSGYPYAGVQYGRECFCGFDTPAQRPPKLPDSSCNIKCLGNAREICGGFYAMNIYETGIAKFTAQLAASTPPTGAKRVRIAFLLTINGRALRQVHRLLKALYAPEHVYYIHVDDDQDYLYRKLLELEQKFPNIRLARKRFSTIWGGASLLTMLLQCMEDLLKSKWQWDFVINLSESDFPVKTLDKLVDFLSANRGRNFVKGHGRETQKFIQKQGLDRTFVECDTHMWRIGDRKLPAGIQVDGGSDWVALSRPFVAYVTHPKKEDELLQALLKLFRHTLLPAESFFHTVLRNTHHCHTYVDNNLHVTNWKRKQGCKCQYKHVVDWCGCSPNDFMPDDWPRLLATEQKSLFFARKFEPIINQAVLLQLEEWLYGPYTSEYLNLHGYWQSLYHHEDVHGSADDLARSVGDSLMRLAGGQARVDPLEFWELTHYLHRDQYKGFLVRFSARRATGQDVQLETRVRPSQHGKLARNARFSKRLRNFEVSIELELEEQVGAHFGKLLGPQSDLVLSYTYQGSTDSGAASHSYNLTLLWIDPLSRLQDFNELHVEDSSTDLINHSKTLLSHPITPGVWTAKLIGRSSIYAQLKFLISPMAYGNGEPLETTPEAEKRNGGLGIALPDDFELPVEWQQHLHTDDEQFSLREEALANRKLTGPPLHRWIDDLVGKFFQLRESCVVDAGTELSLPLCSDVPWSSLAPDPKSDVDALLK
;
A
#
# COMPACT_ATOMS: atom_id res chain seq x y z
N MET A 1 -35.13 46.23 -47.15
CA MET A 1 -34.02 45.36 -46.73
C MET A 1 -33.79 45.59 -45.24
N GLU A 2 -34.65 45.08 -44.34
CA GLU A 2 -34.44 45.26 -42.88
C GLU A 2 -35.31 44.41 -41.93
N GLN A 3 -35.79 43.20 -42.32
CA GLN A 3 -36.63 42.39 -41.41
C GLN A 3 -36.26 40.91 -41.21
N SER A 4 -35.15 40.38 -41.75
CA SER A 4 -34.88 38.93 -41.66
C SER A 4 -33.81 38.48 -40.66
N VAL A 5 -33.17 39.37 -39.90
CA VAL A 5 -32.05 38.98 -38.99
C VAL A 5 -32.53 38.69 -37.56
N SER A 6 -33.54 39.41 -37.06
CA SER A 6 -34.03 39.27 -35.67
C SER A 6 -34.66 37.89 -35.38
N ALA A 7 -35.43 37.32 -36.33
CA ALA A 7 -36.14 36.06 -36.12
C ALA A 7 -35.25 34.81 -36.03
N ARG A 8 -34.06 34.82 -36.65
CA ARG A 8 -33.09 33.71 -36.56
C ARG A 8 -32.28 33.75 -35.26
N TRP A 9 -31.97 34.95 -34.77
CA TRP A 9 -31.25 35.13 -33.50
C TRP A 9 -32.11 34.66 -32.32
N LEU A 10 -33.40 35.02 -32.31
CA LEU A 10 -34.36 34.58 -31.29
C LEU A 10 -34.60 33.07 -31.28
N ARG A 11 -34.49 32.34 -32.41
CA ARG A 11 -34.62 30.87 -32.42
C ARG A 11 -33.36 30.14 -31.93
N ARG A 12 -32.16 30.68 -32.18
CA ARG A 12 -30.90 30.02 -31.82
C ARG A 12 -30.57 30.11 -30.33
N TYR A 13 -30.97 31.20 -29.66
CA TYR A 13 -30.68 31.44 -28.25
C TYR A 13 -31.86 31.19 -27.30
N ARG A 14 -33.05 30.86 -27.82
CA ARG A 14 -34.22 30.47 -27.02
C ARG A 14 -33.94 29.32 -26.02
N PRO A 15 -33.27 28.22 -26.39
CA PRO A 15 -32.97 27.15 -25.42
C PRO A 15 -31.99 27.61 -24.33
N VAL A 16 -31.02 28.46 -24.66
CA VAL A 16 -30.06 29.02 -23.70
C VAL A 16 -30.78 29.95 -22.71
N LEU A 17 -31.69 30.80 -23.19
CA LEU A 17 -32.50 31.67 -22.34
C LEU A 17 -33.42 30.86 -21.41
N ILE A 18 -34.03 29.78 -21.90
CA ILE A 18 -34.88 28.88 -21.10
C ILE A 18 -34.05 28.17 -20.01
N ILE A 19 -32.85 27.71 -20.33
CA ILE A 19 -31.93 27.09 -19.35
C ILE A 19 -31.51 28.11 -18.29
N LEU A 20 -31.18 29.35 -18.67
CA LEU A 20 -30.83 30.41 -17.72
C LEU A 20 -32.00 30.78 -16.81
N VAL A 21 -33.23 30.84 -17.33
CA VAL A 21 -34.44 31.08 -16.53
C VAL A 21 -34.72 29.92 -15.58
N LEU A 22 -34.49 28.67 -16.00
CA LEU A 22 -34.60 27.48 -15.12
C LEU A 22 -33.55 27.48 -14.02
N ILE A 23 -32.29 27.80 -14.34
CA ILE A 23 -31.22 27.90 -13.33
C ILE A 23 -31.54 29.01 -12.32
N PHE A 24 -32.00 30.16 -12.81
CA PHE A 24 -32.40 31.28 -11.94
C PHE A 24 -33.62 30.94 -11.08
N GLY A 25 -34.60 30.21 -11.63
CA GLY A 25 -35.76 29.69 -10.89
C GLY A 25 -35.39 28.67 -9.81
N ILE A 26 -34.43 27.77 -10.09
CA ILE A 26 -33.91 26.81 -9.10
C ILE A 26 -33.14 27.55 -7.99
N GLN A 27 -32.32 28.54 -8.34
CA GLN A 27 -31.61 29.36 -7.36
C GLN A 27 -32.59 30.16 -6.47
N LEU A 28 -33.66 30.72 -7.04
CA LEU A 28 -34.75 31.37 -6.29
C LEU A 28 -35.52 30.39 -5.41
N PHE A 29 -35.80 29.17 -5.87
CA PHE A 29 -36.47 28.14 -5.09
C PHE A 29 -35.60 27.66 -3.92
N LEU A 30 -34.30 27.47 -4.14
CA LEU A 30 -33.35 27.12 -3.08
C LEU A 30 -33.17 28.26 -2.08
N ALA A 31 -33.15 29.52 -2.54
CA ALA A 31 -33.15 30.69 -1.67
C ALA A 31 -34.43 30.79 -0.84
N TYR A 32 -35.61 30.59 -1.45
CA TYR A 32 -36.91 30.57 -0.77
C TYR A 32 -36.98 29.44 0.28
N LYS A 33 -36.53 28.22 -0.06
CA LYS A 33 -36.44 27.10 0.89
C LYS A 33 -35.44 27.33 2.03
N SER A 34 -34.41 28.15 1.81
CA SER A 34 -33.45 28.51 2.87
C SER A 34 -33.98 29.58 3.83
N VAL A 35 -35.01 30.33 3.44
CA VAL A 35 -35.66 31.37 4.26
C VAL A 35 -36.77 30.79 5.15
N ASP A 36 -37.24 29.57 4.88
CA ASP A 36 -38.34 28.89 5.59
C ASP A 36 -37.91 28.04 6.81
N ILE A 37 -36.67 28.18 7.30
CA ILE A 37 -36.23 27.65 8.60
C ILE A 37 -35.83 28.84 9.48
N GLY A 38 -36.83 29.66 9.80
CA GLY A 38 -36.59 30.97 10.39
C GLY A 38 -37.83 31.66 10.97
N GLY A 39 -38.72 30.92 11.64
CA GLY A 39 -39.50 31.44 12.76
C GLY A 39 -40.84 32.15 12.48
N GLY A 40 -41.88 31.66 13.17
CA GLY A 40 -43.06 32.40 13.65
C GLY A 40 -43.86 31.43 14.53
N SER A 41 -43.98 31.52 15.86
CA SER A 41 -44.29 32.59 16.83
C SER A 41 -45.78 32.99 16.92
N GLY A 42 -46.38 32.73 18.09
CA GLY A 42 -47.63 33.31 18.60
C GLY A 42 -48.75 32.27 18.81
N SER A 43 -49.46 32.16 19.92
CA SER A 43 -49.49 32.90 21.20
C SER A 43 -50.56 32.23 22.10
N GLY A 44 -50.29 32.09 23.40
CA GLY A 44 -51.27 31.71 24.42
C GLY A 44 -50.64 31.88 25.80
N LEU A 45 -51.03 32.97 26.48
CA LEU A 45 -50.45 33.55 27.70
C LEU A 45 -51.07 33.02 29.00
N ASP A 46 -50.32 33.22 30.09
CA ASP A 46 -50.67 33.39 31.52
C ASP A 46 -51.27 32.20 32.30
N VAL A 47 -50.56 31.59 33.26
CA VAL A 47 -50.28 32.03 34.65
C VAL A 47 -51.55 32.33 35.46
N ASP A 48 -52.06 31.34 36.20
CA ASP A 48 -52.16 31.38 37.67
C ASP A 48 -52.92 30.18 38.29
N ALA A 49 -52.51 29.84 39.53
CA ALA A 49 -53.16 28.97 40.54
C ALA A 49 -53.24 27.46 40.22
N ALA A 50 -52.60 26.51 40.92
CA ALA A 50 -52.07 26.46 42.29
C ALA A 50 -53.10 26.83 43.38
N GLN A 51 -54.00 25.91 43.74
CA GLN A 51 -54.18 25.43 45.13
C GLN A 51 -55.28 24.36 45.30
N ARG A 52 -55.02 23.47 46.27
CA ARG A 52 -55.84 22.42 46.92
C ARG A 52 -55.88 21.08 46.18
N SER A 53 -55.33 19.99 46.71
CA SER A 53 -55.40 19.56 48.11
C SER A 53 -54.08 18.99 48.68
N GLN A 54 -53.68 19.52 49.85
CA GLN A 54 -52.80 18.88 50.82
C GLN A 54 -53.59 17.92 51.73
N ARG A 55 -52.85 16.92 52.24
CA ARG A 55 -53.01 16.07 53.46
C ARG A 55 -52.90 14.58 53.07
N ASP A 56 -51.97 13.79 53.58
CA ASP A 56 -51.12 13.93 54.76
C ASP A 56 -49.92 12.94 54.75
N LEU A 57 -48.91 13.32 55.53
CA LEU A 57 -47.92 12.52 56.29
C LEU A 57 -46.50 12.23 55.71
N ALA A 58 -45.56 12.95 56.32
CA ALA A 58 -44.09 12.78 56.41
C ALA A 58 -43.67 11.42 57.02
N SER A 59 -42.50 10.82 56.79
CA SER A 59 -41.12 11.23 57.19
C SER A 59 -40.17 10.05 56.86
N ASN A 60 -38.98 10.21 56.25
CA ASN A 60 -37.64 10.25 56.87
C ASN A 60 -36.57 10.20 55.75
N PRO A 61 -35.35 10.73 55.93
CA PRO A 61 -34.31 10.76 54.89
C PRO A 61 -33.41 9.52 54.95
N VAL A 62 -33.08 8.93 53.79
CA VAL A 62 -31.93 8.03 53.63
C VAL A 62 -30.95 8.69 52.68
N ILE A 63 -29.72 8.86 53.17
CA ILE A 63 -28.57 9.40 52.45
C ILE A 63 -28.21 8.44 51.32
N ALA A 64 -28.21 8.91 50.07
CA ALA A 64 -27.65 8.20 48.93
C ALA A 64 -26.33 8.87 48.51
N GLU A 65 -25.27 8.06 48.45
CA GLU A 65 -23.92 8.45 48.05
C GLU A 65 -23.86 9.01 46.60
N PRO A 66 -22.86 9.85 46.28
CA PRO A 66 -22.72 10.43 44.94
C PRO A 66 -22.30 9.36 43.91
N PRO A 67 -22.69 9.53 42.63
CA PRO A 67 -22.45 8.54 41.58
C PRO A 67 -20.96 8.37 41.28
N GLU A 68 -20.58 7.12 41.05
CA GLU A 68 -19.24 6.65 40.73
C GLU A 68 -18.57 7.43 39.59
N SER A 69 -17.29 7.68 39.79
CA SER A 69 -16.35 8.30 38.87
C SER A 69 -16.29 7.61 37.50
N LEU A 70 -16.14 8.42 36.46
CA LEU A 70 -15.70 8.05 35.11
C LEU A 70 -14.60 6.95 35.11
N PRO A 71 -14.59 6.02 34.13
CA PRO A 71 -13.63 4.93 34.10
C PRO A 71 -12.19 5.44 34.05
N ARG A 72 -11.36 4.98 34.99
CA ARG A 72 -9.92 5.31 35.07
C ARG A 72 -9.20 4.86 33.78
N PRO A 73 -8.19 5.60 33.30
CA PRO A 73 -7.38 5.15 32.16
C PRO A 73 -6.73 3.80 32.51
N ALA A 74 -6.80 2.85 31.57
CA ALA A 74 -6.26 1.51 31.74
C ALA A 74 -4.76 1.57 32.06
N ARG A 75 -4.42 1.39 33.34
CA ARG A 75 -3.03 1.29 33.79
C ARG A 75 -2.49 -0.10 33.47
N LEU A 76 -1.40 -0.15 32.72
CA LEU A 76 -0.68 -1.40 32.46
C LEU A 76 0.07 -1.82 33.74
N THR A 77 -0.17 -3.05 34.20
CA THR A 77 0.54 -3.61 35.36
C THR A 77 1.84 -4.29 34.91
N ALA A 78 2.85 -4.34 35.79
CA ALA A 78 4.11 -5.05 35.53
C ALA A 78 3.88 -6.52 35.15
N ASN A 79 2.86 -7.15 35.72
CA ASN A 79 2.45 -8.51 35.41
C ASN A 79 1.95 -8.67 33.97
N GLN A 80 1.23 -7.67 33.42
CA GLN A 80 0.75 -7.68 32.03
C GLN A 80 1.89 -7.49 31.03
N LEU A 81 2.90 -6.69 31.38
CA LEU A 81 4.04 -6.41 30.49
C LEU A 81 5.14 -7.49 30.54
N GLY A 82 5.25 -8.19 31.67
CA GLY A 82 6.34 -9.14 31.94
C GLY A 82 7.67 -8.45 32.31
N PHE A 83 7.64 -7.15 32.62
CA PHE A 83 8.76 -6.33 33.11
C PHE A 83 8.23 -5.04 33.77
N GLN A 84 9.09 -4.36 34.52
CA GLN A 84 8.80 -3.05 35.13
C GLN A 84 9.30 -1.92 34.21
N PRO A 85 8.43 -1.02 33.71
CA PRO A 85 8.85 0.14 32.91
C PRO A 85 9.55 1.20 33.76
N GLU A 86 10.44 2.00 33.13
CA GLU A 86 11.19 3.10 33.79
C GLU A 86 10.28 4.23 34.32
N CYS A 87 9.05 4.33 33.81
CA CYS A 87 8.09 5.38 34.14
C CYS A 87 6.64 4.88 34.06
N ASP A 88 5.71 5.64 34.62
CA ASP A 88 4.27 5.45 34.38
C ASP A 88 3.91 6.02 33.01
N ILE A 89 3.67 5.15 32.02
CA ILE A 89 3.44 5.51 30.62
C ILE A 89 2.03 6.10 30.46
N GLN A 90 1.94 7.38 30.09
CA GLN A 90 0.66 8.09 30.02
C GLN A 90 0.03 8.14 28.61
N ALA A 91 0.84 7.97 27.55
CA ALA A 91 0.38 8.08 26.18
C ALA A 91 -0.55 6.90 25.81
N LYS A 92 -1.77 7.21 25.37
CA LYS A 92 -2.80 6.21 25.02
C LYS A 92 -2.35 5.29 23.88
N GLU A 93 -1.67 5.87 22.90
CA GLU A 93 -1.09 5.16 21.76
C GLU A 93 -0.03 4.15 22.21
N ALA A 94 0.90 4.56 23.08
CA ALA A 94 1.90 3.65 23.64
C ALA A 94 1.27 2.51 24.44
N ILE A 95 0.25 2.80 25.26
CA ILE A 95 -0.50 1.77 26.01
C ILE A 95 -1.14 0.77 25.03
N SER A 96 -1.82 1.26 23.98
CA SER A 96 -2.44 0.41 22.96
C SER A 96 -1.41 -0.43 22.19
N ALA A 97 -0.24 0.11 21.87
CA ALA A 97 0.85 -0.62 21.23
C ALA A 97 1.39 -1.73 22.14
N LEU A 98 1.63 -1.43 23.42
CA LEU A 98 2.11 -2.42 24.41
C LEU A 98 1.15 -3.60 24.61
N GLN A 99 -0.16 -3.37 24.50
CA GLN A 99 -1.18 -4.42 24.61
C GLN A 99 -1.22 -5.36 23.40
N ARG A 100 -0.88 -4.85 22.21
CA ARG A 100 -0.95 -5.59 20.94
C ARG A 100 0.38 -6.22 20.53
N ALA A 101 1.51 -5.68 21.01
CA ALA A 101 2.83 -6.20 20.72
C ALA A 101 3.01 -7.64 21.23
N LYS A 102 3.57 -8.51 20.38
CA LYS A 102 3.59 -9.96 20.60
C LYS A 102 4.74 -10.34 21.52
N THR A 103 5.95 -9.84 21.24
CA THR A 103 7.16 -10.23 21.97
C THR A 103 7.43 -9.33 23.18
N LYS A 104 8.12 -9.89 24.18
CA LYS A 104 8.56 -9.13 25.36
C LYS A 104 9.56 -8.03 24.97
N ASP A 105 10.47 -8.32 24.05
CA ASP A 105 11.51 -7.38 23.61
C ASP A 105 10.90 -6.16 22.90
N CYS A 106 9.89 -6.38 22.04
CA CYS A 106 9.15 -5.29 21.41
C CYS A 106 8.42 -4.43 22.45
N ARG A 107 7.77 -5.04 23.45
CA ARG A 107 7.16 -4.29 24.56
C ARG A 107 8.18 -3.48 25.36
N GLN A 108 9.36 -4.03 25.67
CA GLN A 108 10.43 -3.31 26.36
C GLN A 108 10.94 -2.12 25.54
N HIS A 109 11.16 -2.32 24.24
CA HIS A 109 11.63 -1.28 23.33
C HIS A 109 10.62 -0.11 23.23
N ILE A 110 9.33 -0.40 23.07
CA ILE A 110 8.25 0.60 23.07
C ILE A 110 8.24 1.38 24.39
N ALA A 111 8.27 0.68 25.53
CA ALA A 111 8.22 1.30 26.84
C ALA A 111 9.41 2.23 27.11
N GLN A 112 10.63 1.82 26.75
CA GLN A 112 11.85 2.61 26.92
C GLN A 112 11.80 3.93 26.13
N ILE A 113 11.34 3.87 24.87
CA ILE A 113 11.21 5.05 24.02
C ILE A 113 10.11 5.96 24.56
N ALA A 114 8.94 5.41 24.91
CA ALA A 114 7.83 6.18 25.47
C ALA A 114 8.25 6.94 26.74
N CYS A 115 8.98 6.28 27.65
CA CYS A 115 9.51 6.93 28.86
C CYS A 115 10.56 7.99 28.56
N SER A 116 11.43 7.76 27.58
CA SER A 116 12.42 8.76 27.17
C SER A 116 11.77 10.02 26.56
N ILE A 117 10.66 9.85 25.84
CA ILE A 117 9.87 10.96 25.28
C ILE A 117 9.15 11.72 26.39
N GLN A 118 8.50 11.02 27.33
CA GLN A 118 7.82 11.62 28.47
C GLN A 118 8.78 12.43 29.36
N ALA A 119 10.04 12.00 29.45
CA ALA A 119 11.11 12.73 30.15
C ALA A 119 11.69 13.92 29.36
N GLY A 120 11.26 14.17 28.12
CA GLY A 120 11.73 15.29 27.29
C GLY A 120 13.18 15.16 26.79
N ARG A 121 13.78 13.96 26.89
CA ARG A 121 15.21 13.71 26.58
C ARG A 121 15.43 12.96 25.27
N PHE A 122 14.38 12.72 24.49
CA PHE A 122 14.46 11.87 23.29
C PHE A 122 14.76 12.66 22.01
N TYR A 123 13.91 13.62 21.64
CA TYR A 123 14.09 14.41 20.42
C TYR A 123 14.81 15.73 20.70
N ALA A 124 15.57 16.21 19.72
CA ALA A 124 16.12 17.56 19.76
C ALA A 124 14.98 18.59 19.66
N ILE A 125 15.03 19.64 20.49
CA ILE A 125 14.00 20.69 20.51
C ILE A 125 14.26 21.72 19.39
N GLN A 126 15.53 22.05 19.17
CA GLN A 126 15.97 23.03 18.19
C GLN A 126 17.22 22.52 17.47
N LEU A 127 17.27 22.77 16.17
CA LEU A 127 18.39 22.42 15.31
C LEU A 127 18.78 23.65 14.48
N LYS A 128 20.06 23.72 14.10
CA LYS A 128 20.58 24.80 13.26
C LYS A 128 20.81 24.28 11.84
N SER A 129 20.09 24.84 10.88
CA SER A 129 20.40 24.61 9.47
C SER A 129 21.79 25.15 9.11
N SER A 130 22.52 24.41 8.27
CA SER A 130 23.76 24.86 7.63
C SER A 130 23.57 25.30 6.17
N CYS A 131 22.33 25.29 5.66
CA CYS A 131 22.06 25.89 4.36
C CYS A 131 22.14 27.44 4.47
N PRO A 132 22.76 28.14 3.50
CA PRO A 132 22.94 29.59 3.59
C PRO A 132 21.62 30.38 3.70
N SER A 133 21.50 31.21 4.73
CA SER A 133 20.33 32.07 4.97
C SER A 133 20.25 33.32 4.08
N GLY A 134 21.29 33.61 3.29
CA GLY A 134 21.39 34.88 2.56
C GLY A 134 21.39 36.09 3.51
N ASN A 135 20.67 37.15 3.15
CA ASN A 135 20.52 38.37 3.97
C ASN A 135 19.39 38.31 5.01
N HIS A 136 18.77 37.13 5.22
CA HIS A 136 17.66 36.99 6.16
C HIS A 136 18.17 36.67 7.56
N THR A 137 17.71 37.42 8.56
CA THR A 137 18.07 37.20 9.96
C THR A 137 16.89 36.64 10.73
N ALA A 138 17.10 35.58 11.51
CA ALA A 138 16.00 34.97 12.27
C ALA A 138 15.43 35.94 13.31
N ASN A 139 14.10 35.93 13.47
CA ASN A 139 13.34 36.67 14.49
C ASN A 139 13.44 38.20 14.39
N VAL A 140 13.76 38.75 13.21
CA VAL A 140 13.79 40.21 13.00
C VAL A 140 12.40 40.72 12.64
N SER A 141 11.87 41.66 13.44
CA SER A 141 10.63 42.37 13.12
C SER A 141 10.86 43.41 12.02
N LEU A 142 10.08 43.33 10.94
CA LEU A 142 10.05 44.33 9.87
C LEU A 142 9.05 45.47 10.16
N GLY A 143 8.24 45.31 11.21
CA GLY A 143 7.24 46.27 11.68
C GLY A 143 5.80 45.94 11.25
N CYS A 144 4.89 46.88 11.50
CA CYS A 144 3.47 46.76 11.20
C CYS A 144 3.15 47.20 9.75
N TYR A 145 2.40 46.40 9.00
CA TYR A 145 2.00 46.69 7.61
C TYR A 145 0.49 46.54 7.44
N ARG A 146 -0.10 47.32 6.54
CA ARG A 146 -1.53 47.21 6.22
C ARG A 146 -1.78 45.95 5.41
N ASP A 147 -2.70 45.07 5.85
CA ASP A 147 -3.14 43.89 5.10
C ASP A 147 -4.54 44.12 4.51
N GLU A 148 -4.93 43.34 3.51
CA GLU A 148 -6.26 43.42 2.91
C GLU A 148 -6.79 42.02 2.59
N LYS A 149 -8.10 41.79 2.81
CA LYS A 149 -8.71 40.45 2.65
C LYS A 149 -8.53 39.89 1.24
N ASP A 150 -8.74 40.72 0.23
CA ASP A 150 -8.73 40.31 -1.19
C ASP A 150 -7.30 40.20 -1.75
N ARG A 151 -6.32 40.83 -1.09
CA ARG A 151 -4.91 40.79 -1.48
C ARG A 151 -4.03 40.72 -0.24
N ARG A 152 -3.88 39.50 0.28
CA ARG A 152 -3.04 39.23 1.46
C ARG A 152 -1.58 39.58 1.20
N LEU A 153 -0.97 40.25 2.17
CA LEU A 153 0.47 40.55 2.22
C LEU A 153 1.33 39.29 2.11
N LEU A 154 1.00 38.29 2.94
CA LEU A 154 1.66 36.99 2.99
C LEU A 154 0.64 35.92 2.56
N GLY A 155 0.56 35.69 1.25
CA GLY A 155 -0.43 34.80 0.64
C GLY A 155 0.00 33.33 0.51
N GLY A 156 1.12 32.92 1.10
CA GLY A 156 1.67 31.56 0.94
C GLY A 156 0.94 30.52 1.79
N TYR A 157 0.91 30.72 3.11
CA TYR A 157 0.19 29.86 4.05
C TYR A 157 -0.56 30.70 5.09
N TYR A 158 -1.69 30.18 5.55
CA TYR A 158 -2.51 30.80 6.58
C TYR A 158 -3.02 29.75 7.56
N THR A 159 -2.95 30.06 8.85
CA THR A 159 -3.60 29.30 9.91
C THR A 159 -4.10 30.23 11.02
N SER A 160 -5.08 29.75 11.77
CA SER A 160 -5.65 30.46 12.91
C SER A 160 -5.53 29.58 14.15
N PHE A 161 -4.72 30.00 15.11
CA PHE A 161 -4.56 29.28 16.36
C PHE A 161 -5.65 29.69 17.33
N LYS A 162 -6.37 28.72 17.90
CA LYS A 162 -7.50 29.01 18.78
C LYS A 162 -7.07 29.87 19.99
N ASN A 163 -6.04 29.43 20.72
CA ASN A 163 -5.64 30.04 22.00
C ASN A 163 -4.13 30.25 22.17
N SER A 164 -3.30 29.92 21.17
CA SER A 164 -1.85 29.75 21.36
C SER A 164 -0.97 30.60 20.46
N ASN A 165 -1.54 31.49 19.62
CA ASN A 165 -0.73 32.26 18.68
C ASN A 165 0.27 33.16 19.42
N SER A 166 1.48 33.24 18.87
CA SER A 166 2.55 34.18 19.25
C SER A 166 3.44 34.43 18.03
N PRO A 167 4.24 35.52 18.02
CA PRO A 167 5.19 35.76 16.94
C PRO A 167 6.15 34.58 16.76
N ASN A 168 6.69 34.04 17.86
CA ASN A 168 7.62 32.91 17.82
C ASN A 168 6.98 31.63 17.25
N LEU A 169 5.75 31.30 17.65
CA LEU A 169 5.05 30.12 17.12
C LEU A 169 4.79 30.26 15.61
N CYS A 170 4.39 31.44 15.17
CA CYS A 170 4.16 31.71 13.75
C CYS A 170 5.46 31.65 12.95
N LEU A 171 6.54 32.24 13.48
CA LEU A 171 7.88 32.19 12.91
C LEU A 171 8.38 30.74 12.73
N GLU A 172 8.29 29.92 13.77
CA GLU A 172 8.68 28.51 13.72
C GLU A 172 7.87 27.73 12.67
N LEU A 173 6.56 27.95 12.60
CA LEU A 173 5.70 27.32 11.60
C LEU A 173 6.09 27.72 10.17
N CYS A 174 6.30 29.01 9.94
CA CYS A 174 6.64 29.52 8.61
C CYS A 174 8.03 29.08 8.18
N LEU A 175 9.02 29.08 9.10
CA LEU A 175 10.36 28.54 8.87
C LEU A 175 10.29 27.05 8.51
N GLN A 176 9.58 26.25 9.32
CA GLN A 176 9.42 24.82 9.08
C GLN A 176 8.78 24.53 7.72
N SER A 177 7.91 25.41 7.26
CA SER A 177 7.22 25.33 5.98
C SER A 177 7.99 25.97 4.81
N GLY A 178 9.22 26.44 5.03
CA GLY A 178 10.11 26.97 4.00
C GLY A 178 9.84 28.42 3.58
N TYR A 179 9.10 29.20 4.36
CA TYR A 179 8.79 30.59 4.06
C TYR A 179 9.79 31.56 4.72
N PRO A 180 10.35 32.53 3.97
CA PRO A 180 11.25 33.56 4.50
C PRO A 180 10.58 34.60 5.41
N TYR A 181 9.25 34.73 5.31
CA TYR A 181 8.48 35.71 6.10
C TYR A 181 7.32 35.06 6.85
N ALA A 182 7.12 35.53 8.07
CA ALA A 182 5.98 35.21 8.93
C ALA A 182 5.25 36.50 9.30
N GLY A 183 3.95 36.41 9.54
CA GLY A 183 3.13 37.55 9.93
C GLY A 183 2.03 37.15 10.89
N VAL A 184 1.83 37.95 11.94
CA VAL A 184 0.75 37.74 12.91
C VAL A 184 -0.27 38.86 12.81
N GLN A 185 -1.55 38.48 12.88
CA GLN A 185 -2.68 39.40 12.79
C GLN A 185 -3.81 39.00 13.76
N TYR A 186 -4.59 39.99 14.19
CA TYR A 186 -5.84 39.79 14.91
C TYR A 186 -5.74 38.87 16.15
N GLY A 187 -4.59 38.87 16.82
CA GLY A 187 -4.33 38.09 18.04
C GLY A 187 -4.12 36.59 17.84
N ARG A 188 -4.73 36.00 16.80
CA ARG A 188 -4.85 34.55 16.60
C ARG A 188 -4.36 34.04 15.24
N GLU A 189 -4.21 34.94 14.27
CA GLU A 189 -3.92 34.59 12.89
C GLU A 189 -2.40 34.58 12.64
N CYS A 190 -1.96 33.60 11.85
CA CYS A 190 -0.58 33.45 11.39
C CYS A 190 -0.57 33.29 9.87
N PHE A 191 0.31 34.04 9.22
CA PHE A 191 0.47 34.09 7.78
C PHE A 191 1.94 33.86 7.41
N CYS A 192 2.20 33.14 6.32
CA CYS A 192 3.54 32.92 5.79
C CYS A 192 3.60 33.34 4.32
N GLY A 193 4.74 33.86 3.87
CA GLY A 193 4.90 34.30 2.49
C GLY A 193 6.35 34.30 2.02
N PHE A 194 6.51 34.32 0.70
CA PHE A 194 7.82 34.34 0.04
C PHE A 194 8.35 35.75 -0.22
N ASP A 195 7.46 36.72 -0.34
CA ASP A 195 7.80 38.05 -0.84
C ASP A 195 7.87 39.07 0.30
N THR A 196 8.86 39.96 0.23
CA THR A 196 8.97 41.11 1.14
C THR A 196 7.79 42.07 0.95
N PRO A 197 7.26 42.69 2.01
CA PRO A 197 6.24 43.75 1.89
C PRO A 197 6.79 45.10 1.36
N ALA A 198 7.97 45.14 0.73
CA ALA A 198 8.83 46.32 0.67
C ALA A 198 8.34 47.53 -0.16
N GLN A 199 7.22 47.48 -0.88
CA GLN A 199 6.84 48.61 -1.77
C GLN A 199 5.36 48.99 -1.81
N ARG A 200 4.43 48.08 -1.56
CA ARG A 200 2.97 48.32 -1.44
C ARG A 200 2.35 47.06 -0.84
N PRO A 201 1.44 47.17 0.15
CA PRO A 201 0.89 48.34 0.84
C PRO A 201 1.86 49.04 1.83
N PRO A 202 1.55 50.26 2.32
CA PRO A 202 2.46 51.03 3.17
C PRO A 202 2.68 50.39 4.55
N LYS A 203 3.88 50.58 5.10
CA LYS A 203 4.18 50.36 6.51
C LYS A 203 3.31 51.30 7.35
N LEU A 204 2.67 50.76 8.39
CA LEU A 204 1.83 51.49 9.34
C LEU A 204 2.64 51.87 10.58
N PRO A 205 2.18 52.86 11.37
CA PRO A 205 2.69 53.06 12.72
C PRO A 205 2.52 51.78 13.56
N ASP A 206 3.49 51.48 14.42
CA ASP A 206 3.43 50.26 15.25
C ASP A 206 2.17 50.22 16.15
N SER A 207 1.60 51.38 16.49
CA SER A 207 0.34 51.50 17.21
C SER A 207 -0.87 50.92 16.47
N SER A 208 -0.80 50.71 15.16
CA SER A 208 -1.84 50.03 14.38
C SER A 208 -1.86 48.52 14.62
N CYS A 209 -0.73 47.95 15.04
CA CYS A 209 -0.63 46.58 15.50
C CYS A 209 -0.64 46.59 17.03
N ASN A 210 -1.84 46.64 17.62
CA ASN A 210 -2.04 46.81 19.07
C ASN A 210 -2.80 45.65 19.74
N ILE A 211 -3.08 44.57 19.01
CA ILE A 211 -3.81 43.43 19.54
C ILE A 211 -2.83 42.48 20.22
N LYS A 212 -3.12 42.13 21.48
CA LYS A 212 -2.33 41.18 22.26
C LYS A 212 -2.45 39.76 21.69
N CYS A 213 -1.35 39.02 21.74
CA CYS A 213 -1.34 37.61 21.37
C CYS A 213 -2.15 36.77 22.36
N LEU A 214 -2.91 35.79 21.85
CA LEU A 214 -3.67 34.86 22.71
C LEU A 214 -2.76 33.90 23.47
N GLY A 215 -1.63 33.48 22.88
CA GLY A 215 -0.67 32.59 23.52
C GLY A 215 0.20 33.28 24.58
N ASN A 216 0.33 34.61 24.50
CA ASN A 216 1.10 35.41 25.45
C ASN A 216 0.64 36.87 25.43
N ALA A 217 -0.11 37.29 26.46
CA ALA A 217 -0.65 38.65 26.53
C ALA A 217 0.41 39.77 26.66
N ARG A 218 1.70 39.41 26.83
CA ARG A 218 2.83 40.36 26.82
C ARG A 218 3.35 40.67 25.41
N GLU A 219 2.96 39.87 24.42
CA GLU A 219 3.36 40.03 23.03
C GLU A 219 2.21 40.62 22.19
N ILE A 220 2.57 41.19 21.05
CA ILE A 220 1.64 41.85 20.12
C ILE A 220 1.52 41.02 18.84
N CYS A 221 0.29 40.66 18.49
CA CYS A 221 -0.05 39.82 17.33
C CYS A 221 -0.88 40.60 16.31
N GLY A 222 -0.28 41.69 15.82
CA GLY A 222 -0.86 42.55 14.79
C GLY A 222 -2.05 43.38 15.26
N GLY A 223 -2.95 43.70 14.34
CA GLY A 223 -4.15 44.51 14.50
C GLY A 223 -5.26 44.05 13.55
N PHE A 224 -6.33 44.84 13.42
CA PHE A 224 -7.38 44.58 12.42
C PHE A 224 -6.89 45.00 11.03
N TYR A 225 -6.70 44.04 10.11
CA TYR A 225 -6.05 44.28 8.81
C TYR A 225 -4.70 45.02 8.92
N ALA A 226 -3.98 44.76 10.01
CA ALA A 226 -2.65 45.28 10.26
C ALA A 226 -1.78 44.11 10.73
N MET A 227 -0.76 43.75 9.95
CA MET A 227 0.06 42.56 10.16
C MET A 227 1.44 42.97 10.65
N ASN A 228 1.87 42.42 11.79
CA ASN A 228 3.28 42.49 12.20
C ASN A 228 4.05 41.42 11.44
N ILE A 229 5.03 41.83 10.64
CA ILE A 229 5.82 40.94 9.78
C ILE A 229 7.21 40.72 10.38
N TYR A 230 7.69 39.48 10.29
CA TYR A 230 8.98 39.04 10.79
C TYR A 230 9.73 38.23 9.74
N GLU A 231 11.05 38.32 9.76
CA GLU A 231 11.94 37.42 9.02
C GLU A 231 12.14 36.10 9.78
N THR A 232 12.02 34.98 9.07
CA THR A 232 12.24 33.65 9.64
C THR A 232 13.71 33.26 9.70
N GLY A 233 14.61 33.98 9.02
CA GLY A 233 16.04 33.66 8.97
C GLY A 233 16.43 32.60 7.93
N ILE A 234 15.52 32.28 7.01
CA ILE A 234 15.80 31.46 5.83
C ILE A 234 15.50 32.26 4.56
N ALA A 235 16.24 31.99 3.49
CA ALA A 235 15.93 32.52 2.17
C ALA A 235 14.88 31.65 1.46
N LYS A 236 14.20 32.23 0.45
CA LYS A 236 13.33 31.46 -0.45
C LYS A 236 14.15 30.37 -1.14
N PHE A 237 13.80 29.12 -0.85
CA PHE A 237 14.48 28.00 -1.48
C PHE A 237 14.20 27.94 -2.98
N THR A 238 15.26 27.87 -3.78
CA THR A 238 15.18 27.72 -5.23
C THR A 238 15.86 26.42 -5.63
N ALA A 239 15.07 25.45 -6.08
CA ALA A 239 15.59 24.20 -6.61
C ALA A 239 16.42 24.47 -7.87
N GLN A 240 17.46 23.67 -8.06
CA GLN A 240 18.37 23.79 -9.19
C GLN A 240 17.69 23.26 -10.46
N LEU A 241 17.90 23.95 -11.58
CA LEU A 241 17.47 23.47 -12.87
C LEU A 241 18.48 22.44 -13.40
N ALA A 242 17.97 21.30 -13.85
CA ALA A 242 18.80 20.29 -14.48
C ALA A 242 19.18 20.71 -15.91
N ALA A 243 20.45 20.55 -16.27
CA ALA A 243 20.91 20.67 -17.64
C ALA A 243 20.39 19.49 -18.49
N SER A 244 20.06 19.74 -19.76
CA SER A 244 19.57 18.71 -20.68
C SER A 244 20.69 17.98 -21.42
N THR A 245 21.83 18.63 -21.64
CA THR A 245 22.95 18.10 -22.44
C THR A 245 24.28 18.24 -21.71
N PRO A 246 25.16 17.22 -21.79
CA PRO A 246 26.47 17.29 -21.15
C PRO A 246 27.37 18.33 -21.85
N PRO A 247 28.26 19.02 -21.10
CA PRO A 247 29.30 19.86 -21.70
C PRO A 247 30.22 19.05 -22.62
N THR A 248 30.77 19.70 -23.66
CA THR A 248 31.73 19.07 -24.57
C THR A 248 32.94 18.53 -23.79
N GLY A 249 33.25 17.24 -23.96
CA GLY A 249 34.35 16.58 -23.25
C GLY A 249 34.03 16.15 -21.81
N ALA A 250 32.78 16.27 -21.35
CA ALA A 250 32.40 15.79 -20.02
C ALA A 250 32.55 14.25 -19.91
N LYS A 251 33.14 13.79 -18.81
CA LYS A 251 33.28 12.36 -18.52
C LYS A 251 31.93 11.73 -18.22
N ARG A 252 31.57 10.69 -18.98
CA ARG A 252 30.37 9.86 -18.74
C ARG A 252 30.32 9.38 -17.30
N VAL A 253 29.16 9.48 -16.68
CA VAL A 253 28.96 9.00 -15.30
C VAL A 253 28.89 7.49 -15.24
N ARG A 254 29.20 6.94 -14.06
CA ARG A 254 28.89 5.55 -13.72
C ARG A 254 27.79 5.53 -12.68
N ILE A 255 26.79 4.68 -12.88
CA ILE A 255 25.61 4.60 -12.04
C ILE A 255 25.72 3.33 -11.17
N ALA A 256 25.42 3.47 -9.89
CA ALA A 256 25.11 2.36 -9.01
C ALA A 256 23.58 2.23 -8.92
N PHE A 257 23.04 1.20 -9.57
CA PHE A 257 21.64 0.82 -9.42
C PHE A 257 21.50 0.03 -8.12
N LEU A 258 20.78 0.61 -7.16
CA LEU A 258 20.43 -0.03 -5.90
C LEU A 258 19.04 -0.65 -6.06
N LEU A 259 19.00 -1.95 -6.34
CA LEU A 259 17.75 -2.67 -6.52
C LEU A 259 17.23 -3.15 -5.15
N THR A 260 16.04 -2.73 -4.76
CA THR A 260 15.37 -3.13 -3.51
C THR A 260 14.23 -4.06 -3.88
N ILE A 261 14.44 -5.36 -3.71
CA ILE A 261 13.61 -6.41 -4.32
C ILE A 261 12.81 -7.15 -3.26
N ASN A 262 11.50 -7.31 -3.52
CA ASN A 262 10.59 -8.15 -2.73
C ASN A 262 9.73 -9.04 -3.64
N GLY A 263 9.15 -10.10 -3.09
CA GLY A 263 8.23 -11.01 -3.77
C GLY A 263 8.89 -12.15 -4.55
N ARG A 264 8.31 -12.52 -5.71
CA ARG A 264 8.69 -13.72 -6.48
C ARG A 264 8.99 -13.47 -7.96
N ALA A 265 8.98 -12.21 -8.41
CA ALA A 265 9.01 -11.84 -9.83
C ALA A 265 10.42 -11.92 -10.48
N LEU A 266 11.10 -13.06 -10.36
CA LEU A 266 12.49 -13.26 -10.82
C LEU A 266 12.69 -12.85 -12.29
N ARG A 267 11.79 -13.29 -13.17
CA ARG A 267 11.89 -13.01 -14.61
C ARG A 267 11.72 -11.54 -14.94
N GLN A 268 10.92 -10.82 -14.15
CA GLN A 268 10.79 -9.38 -14.30
C GLN A 268 12.07 -8.66 -13.84
N VAL A 269 12.68 -9.09 -12.72
CA VAL A 269 13.97 -8.56 -12.27
C VAL A 269 15.07 -8.79 -13.32
N HIS A 270 15.11 -9.98 -13.91
CA HIS A 270 16.01 -10.30 -15.02
C HIS A 270 15.79 -9.39 -16.23
N ARG A 271 14.54 -9.15 -16.61
CA ARG A 271 14.17 -8.24 -17.70
C ARG A 271 14.61 -6.80 -17.42
N LEU A 272 14.41 -6.32 -16.19
CA LEU A 272 14.88 -5.01 -15.73
C LEU A 272 16.41 -4.91 -15.79
N LEU A 273 17.13 -5.91 -15.27
CA LEU A 273 18.59 -5.98 -15.36
C LEU A 273 19.05 -5.92 -16.81
N LYS A 274 18.43 -6.71 -17.71
CA LYS A 274 18.74 -6.71 -19.13
C LYS A 274 18.56 -5.33 -19.79
N ALA A 275 17.53 -4.58 -19.40
CA ALA A 275 17.29 -3.22 -19.90
C ALA A 275 18.30 -2.18 -19.36
N LEU A 276 18.90 -2.44 -18.20
CA LEU A 276 19.81 -1.50 -17.52
C LEU A 276 21.29 -1.89 -17.60
N TYR A 277 21.61 -3.10 -18.06
CA TYR A 277 22.96 -3.67 -17.94
C TYR A 277 23.98 -2.99 -18.85
N ALA A 278 25.08 -2.54 -18.25
CA ALA A 278 26.31 -2.14 -18.92
C ALA A 278 27.52 -2.43 -17.99
N PRO A 279 28.67 -2.85 -18.53
CA PRO A 279 29.83 -3.27 -17.73
C PRO A 279 30.45 -2.15 -16.88
N GLU A 280 30.25 -0.88 -17.24
CA GLU A 280 30.75 0.29 -16.51
C GLU A 280 29.90 0.69 -15.30
N HIS A 281 28.69 0.15 -15.16
CA HIS A 281 27.76 0.43 -14.07
C HIS A 281 27.83 -0.65 -13.00
N VAL A 282 27.23 -0.38 -11.84
CA VAL A 282 27.19 -1.28 -10.68
C VAL A 282 25.75 -1.61 -10.35
N TYR A 283 25.46 -2.88 -10.05
CA TYR A 283 24.13 -3.34 -9.65
C TYR A 283 24.24 -3.95 -8.27
N TYR A 284 23.78 -3.20 -7.26
CA TYR A 284 23.77 -3.65 -5.87
C TYR A 284 22.34 -4.02 -5.49
N ILE A 285 22.11 -5.29 -5.18
CA ILE A 285 20.76 -5.84 -5.05
C ILE A 285 20.52 -6.21 -3.59
N HIS A 286 19.63 -5.50 -2.93
CA HIS A 286 19.06 -5.95 -1.67
C HIS A 286 17.79 -6.76 -1.97
N VAL A 287 17.72 -7.96 -1.39
CA VAL A 287 16.52 -8.79 -1.39
C VAL A 287 16.05 -8.89 0.05
N ASP A 288 14.77 -8.60 0.26
CA ASP A 288 14.11 -8.68 1.57
C ASP A 288 14.42 -10.01 2.28
N ASP A 289 14.58 -10.02 3.60
CA ASP A 289 15.06 -11.18 4.36
C ASP A 289 14.10 -12.38 4.33
N ASP A 290 12.82 -12.13 4.09
CA ASP A 290 11.81 -13.18 3.96
C ASP A 290 11.76 -13.82 2.55
N GLN A 291 12.49 -13.28 1.56
CA GLN A 291 12.41 -13.70 0.15
C GLN A 291 13.60 -14.58 -0.31
N ASP A 292 13.71 -15.78 0.26
CA ASP A 292 14.85 -16.68 0.03
C ASP A 292 15.01 -17.15 -1.42
N TYR A 293 13.90 -17.48 -2.11
CA TYR A 293 13.92 -17.90 -3.51
C TYR A 293 14.61 -16.87 -4.40
N LEU A 294 14.17 -15.61 -4.31
CA LEU A 294 14.76 -14.53 -5.12
C LEU A 294 16.21 -14.31 -4.75
N TYR A 295 16.54 -14.33 -3.45
CA TYR A 295 17.92 -14.16 -3.02
C TYR A 295 18.83 -15.25 -3.61
N ARG A 296 18.45 -16.52 -3.48
CA ARG A 296 19.20 -17.66 -4.02
C ARG A 296 19.35 -17.60 -5.53
N LYS A 297 18.27 -17.32 -6.26
CA LYS A 297 18.28 -17.24 -7.73
C LYS A 297 19.09 -16.06 -8.26
N LEU A 298 19.00 -14.90 -7.61
CA LEU A 298 19.79 -13.73 -8.00
C LEU A 298 21.26 -13.85 -7.59
N LEU A 299 21.58 -14.64 -6.55
CA LEU A 299 22.96 -14.89 -6.12
C LEU A 299 23.78 -15.61 -7.20
N GLU A 300 23.14 -16.44 -8.04
CA GLU A 300 23.76 -17.10 -9.19
C GLU A 300 24.38 -16.09 -10.18
N LEU A 301 23.88 -14.85 -10.22
CA LEU A 301 24.38 -13.79 -11.11
C LEU A 301 25.77 -13.26 -10.70
N GLU A 302 26.15 -13.31 -9.43
CA GLU A 302 27.44 -12.77 -8.98
C GLU A 302 28.64 -13.51 -9.58
N GLN A 303 28.47 -14.81 -9.86
CA GLN A 303 29.51 -15.63 -10.49
C GLN A 303 29.68 -15.28 -11.97
N LYS A 304 28.60 -14.80 -12.60
CA LYS A 304 28.54 -14.49 -14.04
C LYS A 304 28.94 -13.04 -14.33
N PHE A 305 28.59 -12.10 -13.44
CA PHE A 305 28.75 -10.67 -13.67
C PHE A 305 29.57 -10.00 -12.54
N PRO A 306 30.80 -9.52 -12.80
CA PRO A 306 31.69 -8.97 -11.76
C PRO A 306 31.23 -7.63 -11.18
N ASN A 307 30.25 -6.98 -11.82
CA ASN A 307 29.65 -5.71 -11.42
C ASN A 307 28.24 -5.85 -10.82
N ILE A 308 27.78 -7.09 -10.56
CA ILE A 308 26.55 -7.39 -9.82
C ILE A 308 26.93 -7.94 -8.45
N ARG A 309 26.26 -7.47 -7.38
CA ARG A 309 26.40 -8.03 -6.04
C ARG A 309 25.15 -7.87 -5.20
N LEU A 310 24.85 -8.88 -4.42
CA LEU A 310 23.76 -8.90 -3.48
C LEU A 310 24.22 -8.43 -2.09
N ALA A 311 23.35 -7.68 -1.42
CA ALA A 311 23.56 -7.28 -0.04
C ALA A 311 23.60 -8.51 0.88
N ARG A 312 24.66 -8.64 1.68
CA ARG A 312 24.81 -9.76 2.63
C ARG A 312 23.99 -9.58 3.89
N LYS A 313 23.80 -8.33 4.32
CA LYS A 313 22.89 -7.99 5.40
C LYS A 313 21.53 -7.67 4.78
N ARG A 314 20.60 -8.60 4.93
CA ARG A 314 19.19 -8.45 4.50
C ARG A 314 18.38 -7.84 5.65
N PHE A 315 17.26 -7.24 5.31
CA PHE A 315 16.37 -6.54 6.24
C PHE A 315 14.94 -6.85 5.81
N SER A 316 14.06 -7.16 6.77
CA SER A 316 12.61 -7.20 6.56
C SER A 316 12.12 -5.76 6.37
N THR A 317 11.86 -5.40 5.11
CA THR A 317 11.49 -4.03 4.71
C THR A 317 9.99 -3.91 4.54
N ILE A 318 9.28 -4.00 5.67
CA ILE A 318 7.82 -3.86 5.71
C ILE A 318 7.37 -2.51 5.14
N TRP A 319 6.16 -2.46 4.57
CA TRP A 319 5.60 -1.21 4.03
C TRP A 319 5.59 -0.11 5.10
N GLY A 320 6.16 1.06 4.78
CA GLY A 320 6.24 2.20 5.69
C GLY A 320 7.25 2.06 6.84
N GLY A 321 7.94 0.92 6.97
CA GLY A 321 8.91 0.66 8.02
C GLY A 321 10.12 1.60 7.99
N ALA A 322 10.73 1.83 9.15
CA ALA A 322 11.97 2.57 9.30
C ALA A 322 13.21 1.78 8.86
N SER A 323 13.09 0.45 8.79
CA SER A 323 14.02 -0.48 8.19
C SER A 323 14.37 -0.12 6.75
N LEU A 324 13.44 0.40 5.95
CA LEU A 324 13.70 0.82 4.57
C LEU A 324 14.82 1.87 4.49
N LEU A 325 14.73 2.95 5.27
CA LEU A 325 15.79 3.98 5.29
C LEU A 325 17.10 3.40 5.84
N THR A 326 17.03 2.57 6.88
CA THR A 326 18.20 1.93 7.47
C THR A 326 18.93 1.05 6.44
N MET A 327 18.17 0.27 5.68
CA MET A 327 18.66 -0.59 4.61
C MET A 327 19.28 0.25 3.49
N LEU A 328 18.61 1.31 3.02
CA LEU A 328 19.13 2.20 1.98
C LEU A 328 20.48 2.81 2.40
N LEU A 329 20.57 3.34 3.62
CA LEU A 329 21.80 3.91 4.15
C LEU A 329 22.92 2.85 4.30
N GLN A 330 22.58 1.64 4.75
CA GLN A 330 23.54 0.53 4.85
C GLN A 330 24.07 0.12 3.47
N CYS A 331 23.20 -0.04 2.48
CA CYS A 331 23.60 -0.42 1.12
C CYS A 331 24.45 0.67 0.46
N MET A 332 24.10 1.93 0.68
CA MET A 332 24.90 3.08 0.25
C MET A 332 26.28 3.10 0.92
N GLU A 333 26.37 2.74 2.20
CA GLU A 333 27.64 2.61 2.92
C GLU A 333 28.50 1.47 2.33
N ASP A 334 27.89 0.32 2.03
CA ASP A 334 28.57 -0.81 1.39
C ASP A 334 29.12 -0.44 0.01
N LEU A 335 28.32 0.29 -0.79
CA LEU A 335 28.73 0.83 -2.09
C LEU A 335 29.93 1.79 -1.97
N LEU A 336 29.99 2.60 -0.91
CA LEU A 336 31.14 3.49 -0.65
C LEU A 336 32.39 2.73 -0.22
N LYS A 337 32.24 1.66 0.57
CA LYS A 337 33.34 0.77 1.01
C LYS A 337 33.85 -0.14 -0.11
N SER A 338 33.05 -0.35 -1.15
CA SER A 338 33.44 -1.16 -2.31
C SER A 338 34.59 -0.52 -3.10
N LYS A 339 35.28 -1.34 -3.92
CA LYS A 339 36.30 -0.87 -4.85
C LYS A 339 35.69 -0.16 -6.08
N TRP A 340 34.37 -0.27 -6.27
CA TRP A 340 33.73 0.29 -7.44
C TRP A 340 33.62 1.81 -7.37
N GLN A 341 33.84 2.39 -8.53
CA GLN A 341 33.80 3.83 -8.70
C GLN A 341 32.50 4.17 -9.43
N TRP A 342 31.62 4.89 -8.75
CA TRP A 342 30.30 5.28 -9.21
C TRP A 342 30.04 6.72 -8.80
N ASP A 343 29.24 7.43 -9.57
CA ASP A 343 28.98 8.87 -9.44
C ASP A 343 27.60 9.17 -8.87
N PHE A 344 26.62 8.30 -9.17
CA PHE A 344 25.26 8.37 -8.70
C PHE A 344 24.82 7.00 -8.16
N VAL A 345 23.97 7.03 -7.13
CA VAL A 345 23.13 5.88 -6.76
C VAL A 345 21.68 6.18 -7.13
N ILE A 346 20.98 5.22 -7.73
CA ILE A 346 19.55 5.30 -8.06
C ILE A 346 18.89 4.07 -7.45
N ASN A 347 17.90 4.26 -6.58
CA ASN A 347 17.12 3.14 -6.08
C ASN A 347 16.00 2.78 -7.06
N LEU A 348 15.78 1.48 -7.27
CA LEU A 348 14.70 0.91 -8.11
C LEU A 348 14.13 -0.35 -7.40
N SER A 349 12.86 -0.68 -7.64
CA SER A 349 12.24 -1.95 -7.23
C SER A 349 12.10 -2.93 -8.42
N GLU A 350 11.65 -4.16 -8.14
CA GLU A 350 11.28 -5.13 -9.18
C GLU A 350 10.15 -4.67 -10.09
N SER A 351 9.36 -3.68 -9.65
CA SER A 351 8.22 -3.12 -10.39
C SER A 351 8.53 -1.81 -11.13
N ASP A 352 9.80 -1.38 -11.15
CA ASP A 352 10.27 -0.27 -11.96
C ASP A 352 10.71 -0.74 -13.36
N PHE A 353 10.56 0.13 -14.36
CA PHE A 353 11.11 -0.10 -15.70
C PHE A 353 11.56 1.21 -16.36
N PRO A 354 12.65 1.21 -17.16
CA PRO A 354 13.07 2.41 -17.87
C PRO A 354 12.03 2.86 -18.91
N VAL A 355 11.89 4.17 -19.09
CA VAL A 355 11.11 4.80 -20.18
C VAL A 355 12.00 5.56 -21.16
N LYS A 356 13.32 5.44 -21.03
CA LYS A 356 14.32 5.94 -21.97
C LYS A 356 15.51 4.98 -21.97
N THR A 357 16.27 4.99 -23.05
CA THR A 357 17.50 4.20 -23.14
C THR A 357 18.52 4.59 -22.07
N LEU A 358 19.35 3.64 -21.65
CA LEU A 358 20.42 3.85 -20.68
C LEU A 358 21.35 5.00 -21.08
N ASP A 359 21.69 5.12 -22.36
CA ASP A 359 22.54 6.19 -22.85
C ASP A 359 21.97 7.59 -22.60
N LYS A 360 20.66 7.78 -22.80
CA LYS A 360 20.00 9.06 -22.50
C LYS A 360 20.07 9.38 -21.01
N LEU A 361 19.95 8.38 -20.15
CA LEU A 361 20.10 8.54 -18.70
C LEU A 361 21.54 8.94 -18.34
N VAL A 362 22.54 8.25 -18.90
CA VAL A 362 23.95 8.53 -18.67
C VAL A 362 24.31 9.94 -19.15
N ASP A 363 23.84 10.36 -20.33
CA ASP A 363 24.10 11.71 -20.86
C ASP A 363 23.48 12.79 -19.95
N PHE A 364 22.23 12.59 -19.53
CA PHE A 364 21.53 13.50 -18.63
C PHE A 364 22.24 13.62 -17.27
N LEU A 365 22.64 12.50 -16.66
CA LEU A 365 23.35 12.53 -15.37
C LEU A 365 24.77 13.07 -15.51
N SER A 366 25.42 12.86 -16.65
CA SER A 366 26.73 13.45 -16.97
C SER A 366 26.67 14.98 -17.03
N ALA A 367 25.57 15.52 -17.57
CA ALA A 367 25.30 16.96 -17.57
C ALA A 367 25.07 17.54 -16.16
N ASN A 368 24.67 16.70 -15.20
CA ASN A 368 24.21 17.10 -13.88
C ASN A 368 25.02 16.48 -12.73
N ARG A 369 26.29 16.15 -12.98
CA ARG A 369 27.19 15.55 -11.99
C ARG A 369 27.19 16.35 -10.67
N GLY A 370 27.01 15.65 -9.55
CA GLY A 370 26.99 16.25 -8.20
C GLY A 370 25.64 16.85 -7.78
N ARG A 371 24.61 16.81 -8.63
CA ARG A 371 23.23 17.16 -8.24
C ARG A 371 22.54 15.99 -7.52
N ASN A 372 21.47 16.28 -6.78
CA ASN A 372 20.64 15.29 -6.11
C ASN A 372 19.19 15.48 -6.56
N PHE A 373 18.60 14.40 -7.07
CA PHE A 373 17.29 14.36 -7.70
C PHE A 373 16.28 13.76 -6.74
N VAL A 374 15.48 14.63 -6.13
CA VAL A 374 14.41 14.27 -5.20
C VAL A 374 13.15 15.02 -5.61
N LYS A 375 11.97 14.42 -5.46
CA LYS A 375 10.71 15.09 -5.81
C LYS A 375 9.96 15.48 -4.55
N GLY A 376 9.78 16.79 -4.35
CA GLY A 376 8.97 17.34 -3.27
C GLY A 376 7.47 17.16 -3.51
N HIS A 377 6.67 17.20 -2.45
CA HIS A 377 5.22 16.96 -2.48
C HIS A 377 4.43 18.01 -3.27
N GLY A 378 5.00 19.20 -3.50
CA GLY A 378 4.41 20.29 -4.30
C GLY A 378 3.06 20.82 -3.76
N ARG A 379 2.82 20.62 -2.46
CA ARG A 379 1.58 20.99 -1.76
C ARG A 379 1.92 21.85 -0.54
N GLU A 380 0.94 22.09 0.32
CA GLU A 380 1.14 22.78 1.60
C GLU A 380 1.81 21.84 2.62
N THR A 381 2.91 22.29 3.24
CA THR A 381 3.84 21.47 4.05
C THR A 381 3.22 20.97 5.37
N GLN A 382 2.41 21.77 6.07
CA GLN A 382 1.77 21.36 7.31
C GLN A 382 0.76 20.23 7.10
N LYS A 383 -0.01 20.28 6.00
CA LYS A 383 -0.85 19.16 5.57
C LYS A 383 -0.03 17.93 5.18
N PHE A 384 1.15 18.11 4.58
CA PHE A 384 2.05 16.99 4.28
C PHE A 384 2.54 16.32 5.58
N ILE A 385 3.06 17.10 6.53
CA ILE A 385 3.49 16.64 7.86
C ILE A 385 2.41 15.80 8.54
N GLN A 386 1.17 16.30 8.57
CA GLN A 386 0.04 15.60 9.19
C GLN A 386 -0.33 14.31 8.46
N LYS A 387 -0.35 14.31 7.11
CA LYS A 387 -0.73 13.13 6.33
C LYS A 387 0.30 12.01 6.39
N GLN A 388 1.57 12.37 6.41
CA GLN A 388 2.68 11.43 6.56
C GLN A 388 2.87 10.95 8.00
N GLY A 389 2.21 11.58 8.97
CA GLY A 389 2.43 11.29 10.39
C GLY A 389 3.81 11.70 10.88
N LEU A 390 4.45 12.70 10.26
CA LEU A 390 5.76 13.22 10.71
C LEU A 390 5.68 13.83 12.11
N ASP A 391 4.49 14.27 12.54
CA ASP A 391 4.16 14.75 13.89
C ASP A 391 3.86 13.62 14.90
N ARG A 392 4.05 12.35 14.50
CA ARG A 392 3.88 11.16 15.35
C ARG A 392 5.20 10.43 15.54
N THR A 393 5.29 9.69 16.64
CA THR A 393 6.39 8.78 16.91
C THR A 393 5.98 7.35 16.62
N PHE A 394 6.89 6.66 15.94
CA PHE A 394 6.75 5.30 15.45
C PHE A 394 7.91 4.43 15.98
N VAL A 395 7.62 3.20 16.42
CA VAL A 395 8.63 2.17 16.79
C VAL A 395 8.42 0.89 16.00
N GLU A 396 9.41 0.47 15.22
CA GLU A 396 9.36 -0.77 14.44
C GLU A 396 9.89 -1.95 15.25
N CYS A 397 9.05 -2.97 15.45
CA CYS A 397 9.41 -4.28 16.01
C CYS A 397 8.29 -5.29 15.74
N ASP A 398 8.59 -6.59 15.84
CA ASP A 398 7.66 -7.69 15.52
C ASP A 398 7.08 -7.58 14.10
N THR A 399 7.88 -7.15 13.12
CA THR A 399 7.43 -6.90 11.71
C THR A 399 6.24 -5.95 11.62
N HIS A 400 6.08 -5.04 12.59
CA HIS A 400 4.98 -4.08 12.67
C HIS A 400 5.48 -2.67 13.00
N MET A 401 4.77 -1.68 12.48
CA MET A 401 5.09 -0.27 12.67
C MET A 401 4.14 0.37 13.72
N TRP A 402 4.54 0.35 15.00
CA TRP A 402 3.72 0.80 16.13
C TRP A 402 3.69 2.32 16.26
N ARG A 403 2.51 2.93 16.32
CA ARG A 403 2.35 4.35 16.69
C ARG A 403 2.30 4.48 18.20
N ILE A 404 3.21 5.25 18.80
CA ILE A 404 3.35 5.31 20.26
C ILE A 404 3.04 6.69 20.87
N GLY A 405 2.77 7.70 20.05
CA GLY A 405 2.32 9.01 20.52
C GLY A 405 2.72 10.16 19.61
N ASP A 406 2.43 11.37 20.07
CA ASP A 406 2.70 12.61 19.32
C ASP A 406 4.13 13.10 19.56
N ARG A 407 4.67 13.87 18.62
CA ARG A 407 5.92 14.60 18.79
C ARG A 407 5.87 15.97 18.14
N LYS A 408 6.69 16.89 18.65
CA LYS A 408 6.99 18.14 17.95
C LYS A 408 8.26 17.93 17.12
N LEU A 409 8.21 18.37 15.86
CA LEU A 409 9.39 18.41 15.01
C LEU A 409 10.36 19.50 15.49
N PRO A 410 11.69 19.30 15.40
CA PRO A 410 12.66 20.29 15.87
C PRO A 410 12.48 21.65 15.17
N ALA A 411 12.58 22.73 15.94
CA ALA A 411 12.59 24.09 15.41
C ALA A 411 13.91 24.40 14.68
N GLY A 412 13.91 25.41 13.80
CA GLY A 412 15.11 25.89 13.12
C GLY A 412 15.53 25.11 11.86
N ILE A 413 14.72 24.15 11.42
CA ILE A 413 14.89 23.42 10.15
C ILE A 413 13.64 23.48 9.28
N GLN A 414 13.84 23.43 7.96
CA GLN A 414 12.79 23.28 6.97
C GLN A 414 12.42 21.80 6.81
N VAL A 415 11.13 21.47 6.80
CA VAL A 415 10.67 20.09 6.55
C VAL A 415 10.20 19.99 5.11
N ASP A 416 10.70 18.98 4.40
CA ASP A 416 10.29 18.67 3.03
C ASP A 416 10.24 17.14 2.84
N GLY A 417 9.54 16.71 1.81
CA GLY A 417 9.38 15.30 1.48
C GLY A 417 8.52 15.11 0.25
N GLY A 418 8.38 13.86 -0.19
CA GLY A 418 7.62 13.47 -1.36
C GLY A 418 7.95 12.04 -1.73
N SER A 419 8.53 11.83 -2.91
CA SER A 419 8.88 10.48 -3.35
C SER A 419 10.17 9.97 -2.68
N ASP A 420 10.15 8.71 -2.26
CA ASP A 420 11.28 7.90 -1.78
C ASP A 420 12.16 7.31 -2.90
N TRP A 421 11.72 7.40 -4.16
CA TRP A 421 12.55 7.17 -5.35
C TRP A 421 13.44 8.38 -5.56
N VAL A 422 14.76 8.16 -5.57
CA VAL A 422 15.77 9.22 -5.59
C VAL A 422 16.96 8.84 -6.47
N ALA A 423 17.62 9.84 -7.03
CA ALA A 423 18.95 9.68 -7.60
C ALA A 423 19.93 10.62 -6.89
N LEU A 424 20.86 10.04 -6.14
CA LEU A 424 21.75 10.77 -5.23
C LEU A 424 23.19 10.72 -5.70
N SER A 425 23.88 11.85 -5.61
CA SER A 425 25.30 11.97 -5.93
C SER A 425 26.17 11.32 -4.86
N ARG A 426 27.29 10.71 -5.28
CA ARG A 426 28.27 10.08 -4.36
C ARG A 426 28.70 10.99 -3.18
N PRO A 427 28.98 12.30 -3.36
CA PRO A 427 29.36 13.17 -2.23
C PRO A 427 28.25 13.32 -1.18
N PHE A 428 26.99 13.45 -1.61
CA PHE A 428 25.87 13.53 -0.67
C PHE A 428 25.64 12.20 0.05
N VAL A 429 25.76 11.09 -0.67
CA VAL A 429 25.70 9.75 -0.06
C VAL A 429 26.78 9.57 1.00
N ALA A 430 28.02 9.96 0.71
CA ALA A 430 29.12 9.91 1.68
C ALA A 430 28.85 10.73 2.95
N TYR A 431 28.18 11.89 2.80
CA TYR A 431 27.77 12.72 3.93
C TYR A 431 26.71 12.04 4.81
N VAL A 432 25.64 11.49 4.21
CA VAL A 432 24.51 10.95 5.00
C VAL A 432 24.80 9.60 5.66
N THR A 433 25.73 8.79 5.12
CA THR A 433 26.05 7.47 5.69
C THR A 433 27.19 7.51 6.71
N HIS A 434 27.98 8.58 6.76
CA HIS A 434 29.10 8.73 7.70
C HIS A 434 28.93 9.98 8.57
N PRO A 435 27.94 9.99 9.48
CA PRO A 435 27.66 11.17 10.27
C PRO A 435 28.83 11.42 11.23
N LYS A 436 29.46 12.59 11.10
CA LYS A 436 30.53 13.02 12.00
C LYS A 436 29.97 13.27 13.40
N LYS A 437 30.81 13.13 14.44
CA LYS A 437 30.37 13.34 15.83
C LYS A 437 29.95 14.79 16.07
N GLU A 438 30.56 15.73 15.37
CA GLU A 438 30.29 17.16 15.48
C GLU A 438 29.06 17.60 14.66
N ASP A 439 28.51 16.74 13.81
CA ASP A 439 27.31 17.04 13.00
C ASP A 439 26.03 16.74 13.78
N GLU A 440 25.71 17.63 14.73
CA GLU A 440 24.51 17.51 15.56
C GLU A 440 23.22 17.49 14.72
N LEU A 441 23.18 18.21 13.60
CA LEU A 441 22.02 18.26 12.70
C LEU A 441 21.73 16.89 12.11
N LEU A 442 22.72 16.26 11.46
CA LEU A 442 22.52 14.97 10.82
C LEU A 442 22.23 13.87 11.85
N GLN A 443 22.92 13.86 12.99
CA GLN A 443 22.67 12.90 14.07
C GLN A 443 21.24 12.99 14.61
N ALA A 444 20.75 14.22 14.84
CA ALA A 444 19.39 14.44 15.29
C ALA A 444 18.35 14.04 14.22
N LEU A 445 18.61 14.31 12.94
CA LEU A 445 17.74 13.88 11.84
C LEU A 445 17.71 12.36 11.69
N LEU A 446 18.86 11.68 11.76
CA LEU A 446 18.92 10.21 11.75
C LEU A 446 18.11 9.61 12.91
N LYS A 447 18.22 10.17 14.11
CA LYS A 447 17.41 9.75 15.27
C LYS A 447 15.92 10.00 15.04
N LEU A 448 15.55 11.17 14.51
CA LEU A 448 14.17 11.51 14.20
C LEU A 448 13.57 10.50 13.20
N PHE A 449 14.25 10.28 12.08
CA PHE A 449 13.77 9.45 10.98
C PHE A 449 13.80 7.95 11.26
N ARG A 450 14.62 7.49 12.22
CA ARG A 450 14.53 6.12 12.76
C ARG A 450 13.20 5.82 13.47
N HIS A 451 12.51 6.86 13.93
CA HIS A 451 11.24 6.76 14.64
C HIS A 451 10.09 7.44 13.87
N THR A 452 10.14 7.35 12.54
CA THR A 452 9.21 8.00 11.60
C THR A 452 8.67 6.96 10.64
N LEU A 453 7.35 7.02 10.37
CA LEU A 453 6.71 6.26 9.30
C LEU A 453 7.16 6.78 7.92
N LEU A 454 7.35 5.89 6.95
CA LEU A 454 7.78 6.23 5.58
C LEU A 454 9.01 7.17 5.55
N PRO A 455 10.10 6.88 6.30
CA PRO A 455 11.13 7.89 6.54
C PRO A 455 11.92 8.25 5.28
N ALA A 456 12.07 7.32 4.33
CA ALA A 456 12.73 7.58 3.05
C ALA A 456 12.00 8.66 2.21
N GLU A 457 10.69 8.85 2.40
CA GLU A 457 9.91 9.87 1.70
C GLU A 457 10.20 11.30 2.17
N SER A 458 10.98 11.51 3.24
CA SER A 458 11.25 12.86 3.77
C SER A 458 12.67 13.06 4.29
N PHE A 459 13.41 11.99 4.60
CA PHE A 459 14.77 12.07 5.12
C PHE A 459 15.72 12.79 4.15
N PHE A 460 15.85 12.30 2.91
CA PHE A 460 16.80 12.86 1.95
C PHE A 460 16.46 14.32 1.60
N HIS A 461 15.17 14.63 1.45
CA HIS A 461 14.67 15.98 1.18
C HIS A 461 15.01 16.93 2.33
N THR A 462 14.66 16.55 3.57
CA THR A 462 14.91 17.36 4.76
C THR A 462 16.41 17.56 4.99
N VAL A 463 17.24 16.53 4.80
CA VAL A 463 18.69 16.67 4.91
C VAL A 463 19.22 17.61 3.82
N LEU A 464 18.82 17.45 2.56
CA LEU A 464 19.25 18.35 1.48
C LEU A 464 18.84 19.80 1.77
N ARG A 465 17.61 20.06 2.21
CA ARG A 465 17.11 21.42 2.50
C ARG A 465 17.88 22.13 3.59
N ASN A 466 18.43 21.39 4.55
CA ASN A 466 18.99 21.99 5.77
C ASN A 466 20.51 21.92 5.87
N THR A 467 21.19 21.30 4.92
CA THR A 467 22.64 21.11 4.96
C THR A 467 23.35 21.96 3.91
N HIS A 468 24.68 22.02 3.99
CA HIS A 468 25.50 22.67 2.96
C HIS A 468 25.30 22.07 1.55
N HIS A 469 24.69 20.89 1.42
CA HIS A 469 24.29 20.29 0.15
C HIS A 469 23.02 20.90 -0.47
N CYS A 470 22.36 21.86 0.16
CA CYS A 470 21.08 22.42 -0.32
C CYS A 470 21.14 23.00 -1.75
N HIS A 471 22.31 23.51 -2.17
CA HIS A 471 22.55 24.02 -3.51
C HIS A 471 22.65 22.92 -4.60
N THR A 472 22.51 21.64 -4.24
CA THR A 472 22.56 20.49 -5.16
C THR A 472 21.18 19.89 -5.46
N TYR A 473 20.14 20.31 -4.73
CA TYR A 473 18.78 19.80 -4.84
C TYR A 473 18.13 20.16 -6.18
N VAL A 474 17.60 19.16 -6.89
CA VAL A 474 16.78 19.30 -8.10
C VAL A 474 15.40 18.70 -7.80
N ASP A 475 14.32 19.47 -8.02
CA ASP A 475 12.92 19.04 -7.76
C ASP A 475 12.35 18.11 -8.85
N ASN A 476 13.04 17.00 -9.05
CA ASN A 476 12.69 15.94 -9.97
C ASN A 476 13.37 14.66 -9.46
N ASN A 477 12.62 13.57 -9.36
CA ASN A 477 13.15 12.25 -8.95
C ASN A 477 13.41 11.31 -10.13
N LEU A 478 13.23 11.76 -11.37
CA LEU A 478 13.41 10.98 -12.61
C LEU A 478 12.33 9.91 -12.85
N HIS A 479 11.26 9.88 -12.06
CA HIS A 479 10.22 8.83 -12.14
C HIS A 479 8.86 9.37 -12.55
N VAL A 480 8.12 8.58 -13.34
CA VAL A 480 6.66 8.69 -13.43
C VAL A 480 6.02 7.62 -12.55
N THR A 481 5.15 8.03 -11.64
CA THR A 481 4.46 7.13 -10.71
C THR A 481 2.96 7.10 -11.02
N ASN A 482 2.37 5.91 -11.20
CA ASN A 482 0.98 5.74 -11.63
C ASN A 482 -0.04 5.90 -10.50
N TRP A 483 -0.14 7.10 -9.92
CA TRP A 483 -1.10 7.36 -8.85
C TRP A 483 -2.55 7.45 -9.35
N LYS A 484 -3.39 6.45 -9.01
CA LYS A 484 -4.87 6.52 -9.14
C LYS A 484 -5.52 6.44 -7.76
N ARG A 485 -5.52 7.55 -7.01
CA ARG A 485 -5.90 7.60 -5.57
C ARG A 485 -7.27 7.02 -5.20
N LYS A 486 -8.24 6.98 -6.12
CA LYS A 486 -9.56 6.36 -5.85
C LYS A 486 -9.46 4.83 -5.71
N GLN A 487 -8.45 4.23 -6.36
CA GLN A 487 -8.14 2.80 -6.34
C GLN A 487 -7.05 2.53 -5.29
N GLY A 488 -5.89 3.18 -5.39
CA GLY A 488 -4.72 2.89 -4.56
C GLY A 488 -4.69 3.47 -3.13
N CYS A 489 -5.79 4.00 -2.57
CA CYS A 489 -5.82 4.53 -1.20
C CYS A 489 -6.97 3.87 -0.41
N LYS A 490 -6.77 2.61 0.03
CA LYS A 490 -7.80 1.81 0.72
C LYS A 490 -7.45 1.46 2.16
N CYS A 491 -6.35 2.00 2.69
CA CYS A 491 -5.83 1.66 4.01
C CYS A 491 -5.52 0.15 4.15
N GLN A 492 -5.05 -0.47 3.06
CA GLN A 492 -4.78 -1.90 2.99
C GLN A 492 -3.68 -2.37 3.95
N TYR A 493 -2.73 -1.49 4.30
CA TYR A 493 -1.59 -1.80 5.17
C TYR A 493 -1.87 -1.69 6.67
N LYS A 494 -3.13 -1.52 7.10
CA LYS A 494 -3.49 -1.33 8.52
C LYS A 494 -3.04 -2.48 9.45
N HIS A 495 -2.84 -3.67 8.89
CA HIS A 495 -2.35 -4.83 9.63
C HIS A 495 -0.82 -4.84 9.83
N VAL A 496 -0.07 -4.06 9.04
CA VAL A 496 1.40 -3.90 9.11
C VAL A 496 1.79 -2.63 9.85
N VAL A 497 0.97 -1.58 9.76
CA VAL A 497 1.28 -0.27 10.33
C VAL A 497 0.06 0.36 11.01
N ASP A 498 0.31 1.13 12.07
CA ASP A 498 -0.72 1.90 12.77
C ASP A 498 -1.06 3.22 12.03
N TRP A 499 -1.25 3.15 10.71
CA TRP A 499 -1.54 4.28 9.82
C TRP A 499 -2.27 3.83 8.55
N CYS A 500 -2.81 4.77 7.78
CA CYS A 500 -3.37 4.48 6.46
C CYS A 500 -2.44 4.94 5.35
N GLY A 501 -2.09 4.01 4.47
CA GLY A 501 -1.25 4.24 3.29
C GLY A 501 -2.00 4.33 1.98
N CYS A 502 -1.24 4.69 0.95
CA CYS A 502 -1.62 4.52 -0.45
C CYS A 502 -0.46 3.88 -1.21
N SER A 503 -0.75 3.13 -2.27
CA SER A 503 0.24 2.67 -3.23
C SER A 503 -0.14 3.07 -4.67
N PRO A 504 0.85 3.21 -5.56
CA PRO A 504 0.57 3.48 -6.96
C PRO A 504 0.08 2.21 -7.65
N ASN A 505 -0.73 2.40 -8.70
CA ASN A 505 -1.28 1.31 -9.49
C ASN A 505 -0.28 0.78 -10.51
N ASP A 506 -0.57 -0.40 -11.05
CA ASP A 506 0.15 -0.90 -12.22
C ASP A 506 -0.25 -0.13 -13.49
N PHE A 507 0.72 0.05 -14.37
CA PHE A 507 0.44 0.55 -15.72
C PHE A 507 -0.35 -0.49 -16.51
N MET A 508 -1.36 -0.02 -17.23
CA MET A 508 -2.13 -0.80 -18.19
C MET A 508 -1.93 -0.23 -19.61
N PRO A 509 -2.29 -0.95 -20.68
CA PRO A 509 -2.21 -0.40 -22.04
C PRO A 509 -2.96 0.93 -22.20
N ASP A 510 -4.05 1.14 -21.46
CA ASP A 510 -4.81 2.40 -21.46
C ASP A 510 -4.05 3.58 -20.86
N ASP A 511 -3.02 3.33 -20.03
CA ASP A 511 -2.15 4.36 -19.47
C ASP A 511 -1.03 4.79 -20.44
N TRP A 512 -0.95 4.22 -21.65
CA TRP A 512 0.09 4.51 -22.65
C TRP A 512 0.34 6.02 -22.92
N PRO A 513 -0.69 6.88 -23.03
CA PRO A 513 -0.46 8.33 -23.22
C PRO A 513 0.40 8.97 -22.12
N ARG A 514 0.38 8.42 -20.90
CA ARG A 514 1.21 8.91 -19.77
C ARG A 514 2.67 8.52 -19.94
N LEU A 515 2.94 7.32 -20.45
CA LEU A 515 4.28 6.84 -20.76
C LEU A 515 4.87 7.61 -21.94
N LEU A 516 4.10 7.82 -23.02
CA LEU A 516 4.51 8.66 -24.15
C LEU A 516 4.89 10.08 -23.71
N ALA A 517 4.14 10.68 -22.79
CA ALA A 517 4.43 12.02 -22.27
C ALA A 517 5.79 12.15 -21.54
N THR A 518 6.47 11.03 -21.24
CA THR A 518 7.81 11.04 -20.63
C THR A 518 8.91 11.40 -21.63
N GLU A 519 8.69 11.23 -22.95
CA GLU A 519 9.68 11.50 -23.99
C GLU A 519 10.24 12.93 -23.89
N GLN A 520 9.34 13.90 -23.71
CA GLN A 520 9.65 15.33 -23.66
C GLN A 520 10.02 15.83 -22.24
N LYS A 521 9.99 14.96 -21.22
CA LYS A 521 10.28 15.32 -19.82
C LYS A 521 11.57 14.66 -19.36
N SER A 522 12.26 15.22 -18.37
CA SER A 522 13.44 14.58 -17.76
C SER A 522 13.04 13.46 -16.78
N LEU A 523 12.25 12.50 -17.26
CA LEU A 523 11.83 11.29 -16.55
C LEU A 523 12.42 10.08 -17.30
N PHE A 524 12.98 9.13 -16.56
CA PHE A 524 13.77 8.02 -17.09
C PHE A 524 13.24 6.66 -16.62
N PHE A 525 12.45 6.63 -15.55
CA PHE A 525 11.83 5.42 -15.01
C PHE A 525 10.32 5.60 -14.83
N ALA A 526 9.60 4.49 -14.85
CA ALA A 526 8.17 4.42 -14.56
C ALA A 526 7.86 3.29 -13.60
N ARG A 527 6.82 3.48 -12.76
CA ARG A 527 6.27 2.45 -11.88
C ARG A 527 4.76 2.59 -11.61
N LYS A 528 4.02 1.50 -11.38
CA LYS A 528 4.50 0.11 -11.24
C LYS A 528 4.20 -0.76 -12.47
N PHE A 529 4.99 -1.81 -12.67
CA PHE A 529 4.79 -2.84 -13.67
C PHE A 529 4.90 -4.22 -13.03
N GLU A 530 3.83 -5.00 -13.08
CA GLU A 530 3.81 -6.38 -12.62
C GLU A 530 3.30 -7.28 -13.74
N PRO A 531 4.15 -8.12 -14.38
CA PRO A 531 3.72 -8.96 -15.50
C PRO A 531 2.66 -10.00 -15.14
N ILE A 532 2.49 -10.30 -13.84
CA ILE A 532 1.40 -11.17 -13.35
C ILE A 532 0.04 -10.48 -13.46
N ILE A 533 0.01 -9.13 -13.43
CA ILE A 533 -1.18 -8.30 -13.62
C ILE A 533 -1.34 -7.91 -15.09
N ASN A 534 -0.32 -7.28 -15.68
CA ASN A 534 -0.31 -6.93 -17.09
C ASN A 534 1.11 -6.88 -17.69
N GLN A 535 1.40 -7.80 -18.61
CA GLN A 535 2.64 -7.81 -19.37
C GLN A 535 2.52 -7.03 -20.69
N ALA A 536 1.33 -6.85 -21.25
CA ALA A 536 1.15 -6.19 -22.55
C ALA A 536 1.73 -4.77 -22.60
N VAL A 537 1.54 -3.97 -21.54
CA VAL A 537 2.11 -2.60 -21.50
C VAL A 537 3.64 -2.60 -21.46
N LEU A 538 4.27 -3.60 -20.82
CA LEU A 538 5.72 -3.74 -20.77
C LEU A 538 6.27 -4.08 -22.16
N LEU A 539 5.62 -5.00 -22.87
CA LEU A 539 5.99 -5.34 -24.25
C LEU A 539 5.90 -4.12 -25.17
N GLN A 540 4.81 -3.35 -25.06
CA GLN A 540 4.64 -2.11 -25.82
C GLN A 540 5.74 -1.08 -25.50
N LEU A 541 6.13 -0.97 -24.23
CA LEU A 541 7.19 -0.07 -23.79
C LEU A 541 8.55 -0.47 -24.35
N GLU A 542 8.88 -1.76 -24.34
CA GLU A 542 10.13 -2.27 -24.92
C GLU A 542 10.18 -2.12 -26.43
N GLU A 543 9.08 -2.38 -27.15
CA GLU A 543 9.02 -2.16 -28.59
C GLU A 543 9.28 -0.69 -28.94
N TRP A 544 8.77 0.23 -28.13
CA TRP A 544 9.02 1.65 -28.29
C TRP A 544 10.47 2.05 -28.00
N LEU A 545 11.14 1.40 -27.04
CA LEU A 545 12.51 1.70 -26.66
C LEU A 545 13.57 1.06 -27.57
N TYR A 546 13.32 -0.18 -28.00
CA TYR A 546 14.34 -1.05 -28.60
C TYR A 546 13.95 -1.53 -30.01
N GLY A 547 12.76 -1.21 -30.48
CA GLY A 547 12.23 -1.65 -31.78
C GLY A 547 11.36 -2.91 -31.67
N PRO A 548 10.64 -3.25 -32.75
CA PRO A 548 9.64 -4.33 -32.73
C PRO A 548 10.27 -5.71 -32.54
N TYR A 549 9.55 -6.61 -31.86
CA TYR A 549 9.92 -8.01 -31.77
C TYR A 549 9.72 -8.73 -33.11
N THR A 550 10.63 -9.64 -33.45
CA THR A 550 10.50 -10.53 -34.60
C THR A 550 9.52 -11.66 -34.31
N SER A 551 8.88 -12.23 -35.33
CA SER A 551 7.99 -13.40 -35.18
C SER A 551 8.69 -14.66 -34.63
N GLU A 552 10.02 -14.70 -34.74
CA GLU A 552 10.87 -15.77 -34.22
C GLU A 552 11.13 -15.66 -32.71
N TYR A 553 10.69 -14.57 -32.07
CA TYR A 553 10.91 -14.37 -30.64
C TYR A 553 10.04 -15.33 -29.82
N LEU A 554 10.69 -16.39 -29.32
CA LEU A 554 10.02 -17.44 -28.56
C LEU A 554 9.41 -16.88 -27.27
N ASN A 555 8.24 -17.39 -26.90
CA ASN A 555 7.60 -17.16 -25.60
C ASN A 555 7.42 -15.69 -25.21
N LEU A 556 7.32 -14.77 -26.18
CA LEU A 556 7.16 -13.33 -25.95
C LEU A 556 5.98 -13.02 -25.01
N HIS A 557 4.86 -13.70 -25.20
CA HIS A 557 3.64 -13.51 -24.43
C HIS A 557 3.47 -14.45 -23.23
N GLY A 558 4.42 -15.35 -22.98
CA GLY A 558 4.41 -16.20 -21.79
C GLY A 558 4.98 -15.45 -20.58
N TYR A 559 4.45 -15.72 -19.39
CA TYR A 559 5.04 -15.26 -18.13
C TYR A 559 4.94 -16.34 -17.07
N TRP A 560 6.01 -16.47 -16.28
CA TRP A 560 6.15 -17.49 -15.25
C TRP A 560 6.67 -16.88 -13.96
N GLN A 561 6.05 -17.24 -12.84
CA GLN A 561 6.42 -16.75 -11.53
C GLN A 561 6.30 -17.85 -10.50
N SER A 562 7.39 -18.14 -9.78
CA SER A 562 7.40 -19.17 -8.75
C SER A 562 6.49 -18.77 -7.59
N LEU A 563 5.67 -19.71 -7.15
CA LEU A 563 4.83 -19.58 -5.96
C LEU A 563 5.50 -20.27 -4.77
N TYR A 564 5.99 -21.49 -4.95
CA TYR A 564 6.64 -22.31 -3.93
C TYR A 564 7.91 -22.95 -4.47
N HIS A 565 8.96 -23.05 -3.65
CA HIS A 565 10.17 -23.81 -3.95
C HIS A 565 10.66 -24.56 -2.71
N HIS A 566 11.02 -25.84 -2.84
CA HIS A 566 11.37 -26.72 -1.71
C HIS A 566 12.56 -26.26 -0.86
N GLU A 567 13.56 -25.60 -1.45
CA GLU A 567 14.71 -25.01 -0.73
C GLU A 567 14.41 -23.72 0.08
N ASP A 568 13.18 -23.21 0.08
CA ASP A 568 12.86 -21.98 0.81
C ASP A 568 12.78 -22.24 2.32
N VAL A 569 13.59 -21.52 3.11
CA VAL A 569 13.64 -21.70 4.58
C VAL A 569 12.53 -20.92 5.26
N HIS A 570 12.38 -19.62 4.93
CA HIS A 570 11.28 -18.80 5.43
C HIS A 570 9.93 -19.15 4.77
N GLY A 571 9.98 -19.80 3.60
CA GLY A 571 8.81 -20.35 2.88
C GLY A 571 8.37 -21.74 3.34
N SER A 572 9.11 -22.39 4.25
CA SER A 572 8.76 -23.70 4.82
C SER A 572 7.38 -23.72 5.52
N ALA A 573 6.79 -22.56 5.79
CA ALA A 573 5.45 -22.39 6.34
C ALA A 573 4.32 -22.31 5.27
N ASP A 574 4.60 -22.33 3.96
CA ASP A 574 3.56 -22.50 2.94
C ASP A 574 3.12 -23.98 2.83
N ASP A 575 2.72 -24.51 3.98
CA ASP A 575 2.22 -25.86 4.18
C ASP A 575 1.06 -26.16 3.21
N LEU A 576 0.31 -25.13 2.80
CA LEU A 576 -0.82 -25.27 1.89
C LEU A 576 -0.34 -25.53 0.45
N ALA A 577 0.55 -24.69 -0.09
CA ALA A 577 1.10 -24.92 -1.43
C ALA A 577 1.85 -26.25 -1.49
N ARG A 578 2.56 -26.63 -0.42
CA ARG A 578 3.21 -27.94 -0.33
C ARG A 578 2.22 -29.10 -0.28
N SER A 579 1.17 -29.02 0.57
CA SER A 579 0.15 -30.07 0.67
C SER A 579 -0.56 -30.31 -0.66
N VAL A 580 -0.92 -29.24 -1.37
CA VAL A 580 -1.56 -29.34 -2.68
C VAL A 580 -0.55 -29.75 -3.76
N GLY A 581 0.68 -29.22 -3.74
CA GLY A 581 1.75 -29.55 -4.67
C GLY A 581 2.13 -31.04 -4.64
N ASP A 582 2.28 -31.61 -3.45
CA ASP A 582 2.53 -33.05 -3.26
C ASP A 582 1.40 -33.92 -3.79
N SER A 583 0.15 -33.48 -3.56
CA SER A 583 -1.01 -34.18 -4.09
C SER A 583 -1.02 -34.19 -5.62
N LEU A 584 -0.75 -33.04 -6.22
CA LEU A 584 -0.67 -32.91 -7.67
C LEU A 584 0.50 -33.70 -8.27
N MET A 585 1.64 -33.74 -7.58
CA MET A 585 2.77 -34.60 -7.94
C MET A 585 2.32 -36.07 -7.96
N ARG A 586 1.63 -36.55 -6.93
CA ARG A 586 1.15 -37.95 -6.87
C ARG A 586 0.17 -38.27 -7.99
N LEU A 587 -0.80 -37.38 -8.23
CA LEU A 587 -1.77 -37.53 -9.31
C LEU A 587 -1.08 -37.51 -10.69
N ALA A 588 -0.11 -36.62 -10.90
CA ALA A 588 0.66 -36.53 -12.14
C ALA A 588 1.56 -37.75 -12.37
N GLY A 589 2.23 -38.25 -11.31
CA GLY A 589 3.00 -39.49 -11.35
C GLY A 589 2.14 -40.68 -11.78
N GLY A 590 0.92 -40.79 -11.21
CA GLY A 590 -0.06 -41.79 -11.63
C GLY A 590 -0.45 -41.69 -13.11
N GLN A 591 -0.70 -40.48 -13.62
CA GLN A 591 -1.02 -40.26 -15.05
C GLN A 591 0.16 -40.60 -15.96
N ALA A 592 1.38 -40.27 -15.56
CA ALA A 592 2.62 -40.53 -16.30
C ALA A 592 3.17 -41.96 -16.08
N ARG A 593 2.55 -42.76 -15.21
CA ARG A 593 2.98 -44.12 -14.83
C ARG A 593 4.41 -44.17 -14.28
N VAL A 594 4.76 -43.20 -13.44
CA VAL A 594 6.03 -43.11 -12.71
C VAL A 594 5.77 -43.05 -11.21
N ASP A 595 6.73 -43.47 -10.41
CA ASP A 595 6.66 -43.44 -8.94
C ASP A 595 7.16 -42.08 -8.42
N PRO A 596 6.29 -41.19 -7.91
CA PRO A 596 6.68 -39.85 -7.48
C PRO A 596 7.63 -39.89 -6.28
N LEU A 597 8.69 -39.07 -6.29
CA LEU A 597 9.69 -39.01 -5.22
C LEU A 597 9.60 -37.72 -4.41
N GLU A 598 9.81 -36.57 -5.06
CA GLU A 598 9.92 -35.28 -4.37
C GLU A 598 9.33 -34.14 -5.20
N PHE A 599 8.49 -33.32 -4.55
CA PHE A 599 7.91 -32.12 -5.13
C PHE A 599 8.88 -30.94 -4.96
N TRP A 600 9.21 -30.25 -6.07
CA TRP A 600 10.27 -29.24 -6.09
C TRP A 600 9.74 -27.81 -6.18
N GLU A 601 8.86 -27.52 -7.13
CA GLU A 601 8.46 -26.14 -7.41
C GLU A 601 7.02 -26.06 -7.96
N LEU A 602 6.30 -25.03 -7.52
CA LEU A 602 5.01 -24.62 -8.07
C LEU A 602 5.16 -23.26 -8.75
N THR A 603 4.82 -23.14 -10.03
CA THR A 603 5.03 -21.91 -10.81
C THR A 603 3.75 -21.47 -11.49
N HIS A 604 3.30 -20.23 -11.27
CA HIS A 604 2.21 -19.63 -12.05
C HIS A 604 2.58 -19.52 -13.52
N TYR A 605 1.63 -19.81 -14.42
CA TYR A 605 1.81 -19.67 -15.86
C TYR A 605 0.71 -18.80 -16.46
N LEU A 606 1.11 -17.72 -17.11
CA LEU A 606 0.26 -16.80 -17.84
C LEU A 606 0.66 -16.79 -19.32
N HIS A 607 -0.33 -16.64 -20.19
CA HIS A 607 -0.09 -16.43 -21.62
C HIS A 607 -1.05 -15.37 -22.15
N ARG A 608 -0.50 -14.27 -22.70
CA ARG A 608 -1.26 -13.08 -23.15
C ARG A 608 -2.14 -12.51 -22.04
N ASP A 609 -1.54 -12.25 -20.87
CA ASP A 609 -2.20 -11.73 -19.66
C ASP A 609 -3.38 -12.58 -19.16
N GLN A 610 -3.48 -13.83 -19.62
CA GLN A 610 -4.49 -14.78 -19.15
C GLN A 610 -3.84 -15.87 -18.32
N TYR A 611 -4.32 -16.05 -17.10
CA TYR A 611 -3.90 -17.15 -16.24
C TYR A 611 -4.27 -18.51 -16.87
N LYS A 612 -3.26 -19.36 -17.09
CA LYS A 612 -3.42 -20.69 -17.70
C LYS A 612 -3.35 -21.82 -16.67
N GLY A 613 -3.01 -21.51 -15.42
CA GLY A 613 -2.81 -22.48 -14.35
C GLY A 613 -1.41 -22.35 -13.75
N PHE A 614 -0.93 -23.42 -13.12
CA PHE A 614 0.41 -23.50 -12.60
C PHE A 614 1.12 -24.77 -13.08
N LEU A 615 2.44 -24.78 -12.96
CA LEU A 615 3.34 -25.85 -13.34
C LEU A 615 3.86 -26.51 -12.07
N VAL A 616 3.78 -27.82 -12.02
CA VAL A 616 4.25 -28.64 -10.90
C VAL A 616 5.51 -29.35 -11.36
N ARG A 617 6.67 -28.95 -10.83
CA ARG A 617 7.95 -29.62 -11.09
C ARG A 617 8.28 -30.59 -9.95
N PHE A 618 8.64 -31.81 -10.30
CA PHE A 618 8.91 -32.88 -9.34
C PHE A 618 9.87 -33.93 -9.90
N SER A 619 10.49 -34.69 -9.00
CA SER A 619 11.26 -35.89 -9.32
C SER A 619 10.42 -37.15 -9.15
N ALA A 620 10.69 -38.15 -9.97
CA ALA A 620 10.02 -39.45 -9.95
C ALA A 620 10.97 -40.57 -10.36
N ARG A 621 10.69 -41.79 -9.91
CA ARG A 621 11.38 -43.02 -10.27
C ARG A 621 10.58 -43.78 -11.32
N ARG A 622 11.26 -44.24 -12.37
CA ARG A 622 10.66 -45.11 -13.39
C ARG A 622 10.51 -46.54 -12.89
N ALA A 623 9.68 -47.31 -13.60
CA ALA A 623 9.67 -48.77 -13.47
C ALA A 623 11.05 -49.42 -13.74
N THR A 624 11.91 -48.76 -14.53
CA THR A 624 13.30 -49.20 -14.78
C THR A 624 14.27 -48.88 -13.62
N GLY A 625 13.81 -48.17 -12.59
CA GLY A 625 14.63 -47.74 -11.44
C GLY A 625 15.40 -46.43 -11.65
N GLN A 626 15.34 -45.82 -12.83
CA GLN A 626 16.00 -44.54 -13.11
C GLN A 626 15.18 -43.36 -12.57
N ASP A 627 15.85 -42.42 -11.89
CA ASP A 627 15.26 -41.18 -11.41
C ASP A 627 15.21 -40.13 -12.54
N VAL A 628 14.09 -39.42 -12.60
CA VAL A 628 13.76 -38.49 -13.69
C VAL A 628 13.02 -37.29 -13.14
N GLN A 629 13.17 -36.14 -13.81
CA GLN A 629 12.42 -34.95 -13.48
C GLN A 629 11.33 -34.68 -14.52
N LEU A 630 10.14 -34.34 -14.02
CA LEU A 630 9.00 -33.98 -14.84
C LEU A 630 8.48 -32.61 -14.43
N GLU A 631 7.84 -31.95 -15.38
CA GLU A 631 6.98 -30.80 -15.11
C GLU A 631 5.60 -31.07 -15.70
N THR A 632 4.55 -30.81 -14.92
CA THR A 632 3.16 -31.02 -15.34
C THR A 632 2.37 -29.73 -15.24
N ARG A 633 1.67 -29.38 -16.31
CA ARG A 633 0.75 -28.23 -16.32
C ARG A 633 -0.57 -28.61 -15.67
N VAL A 634 -1.00 -27.80 -14.72
CA VAL A 634 -2.24 -28.02 -13.96
C VAL A 634 -3.12 -26.78 -14.06
N ARG A 635 -4.40 -27.01 -14.34
CA ARG A 635 -5.41 -25.94 -14.42
C ARG A 635 -6.42 -26.06 -13.28
N PRO A 636 -6.55 -25.03 -12.42
CA PRO A 636 -7.64 -24.97 -11.45
C PRO A 636 -9.00 -24.92 -12.17
N SER A 637 -9.94 -25.74 -11.71
CA SER A 637 -11.31 -25.80 -12.20
C SER A 637 -12.25 -25.06 -11.26
N GLN A 638 -13.31 -24.48 -11.82
CA GLN A 638 -14.34 -23.78 -11.08
C GLN A 638 -15.67 -24.49 -11.29
N HIS A 639 -16.35 -24.79 -10.20
CA HIS A 639 -17.63 -25.47 -10.21
C HIS A 639 -18.74 -24.47 -9.88
N GLY A 640 -18.94 -23.52 -10.80
CA GLY A 640 -19.92 -22.44 -10.69
C GLY A 640 -21.17 -22.66 -11.55
N LYS A 641 -22.33 -22.23 -11.06
CA LYS A 641 -23.61 -22.18 -11.78
C LYS A 641 -24.20 -20.78 -11.68
N LEU A 642 -24.58 -20.21 -12.82
CA LEU A 642 -25.28 -18.92 -12.90
C LEU A 642 -26.71 -19.11 -13.39
N ALA A 643 -27.66 -18.42 -12.77
CA ALA A 643 -29.06 -18.44 -13.20
C ALA A 643 -29.24 -17.66 -14.50
N ARG A 644 -29.21 -18.35 -15.64
CA ARG A 644 -29.23 -17.74 -16.99
C ARG A 644 -30.43 -16.83 -17.26
N ASN A 645 -31.55 -17.07 -16.57
CA ASN A 645 -32.80 -16.36 -16.79
C ASN A 645 -32.93 -15.07 -15.95
N ALA A 646 -32.09 -14.90 -14.92
CA ALA A 646 -32.15 -13.73 -14.05
C ALA A 646 -31.37 -12.54 -14.65
N ARG A 647 -31.98 -11.34 -14.66
CA ARG A 647 -31.37 -10.12 -15.24
C ARG A 647 -30.01 -9.81 -14.61
N PHE A 648 -29.91 -9.93 -13.29
CA PHE A 648 -28.67 -9.71 -12.55
C PHE A 648 -27.57 -10.70 -12.98
N SER A 649 -27.86 -12.00 -13.00
CA SER A 649 -26.89 -13.04 -13.33
C SER A 649 -26.33 -12.95 -14.75
N LYS A 650 -27.06 -12.35 -15.70
CA LYS A 650 -26.56 -12.09 -17.07
C LYS A 650 -25.38 -11.12 -17.10
N ARG A 651 -25.31 -10.19 -16.14
CA ARG A 651 -24.27 -9.16 -16.00
C ARG A 651 -23.22 -9.49 -14.94
N LEU A 652 -23.43 -10.57 -14.18
CA LEU A 652 -22.46 -11.07 -13.22
C LEU A 652 -21.28 -11.74 -13.93
N ARG A 653 -20.07 -11.35 -13.56
CA ARG A 653 -18.79 -11.88 -14.04
C ARG A 653 -17.86 -12.12 -12.86
N ASN A 654 -16.86 -12.97 -13.05
CA ASN A 654 -15.77 -13.19 -12.10
C ASN A 654 -16.26 -13.48 -10.66
N PHE A 655 -17.33 -14.27 -10.51
CA PHE A 655 -17.86 -14.67 -9.20
C PHE A 655 -16.94 -15.75 -8.61
N GLU A 656 -15.99 -15.34 -7.76
CA GLU A 656 -14.87 -16.17 -7.30
C GLU A 656 -14.61 -16.00 -5.80
N VAL A 657 -14.11 -17.06 -5.15
CA VAL A 657 -13.64 -17.03 -3.76
C VAL A 657 -12.12 -17.04 -3.74
N SER A 658 -11.52 -16.16 -2.95
CA SER A 658 -10.08 -16.02 -2.72
C SER A 658 -9.78 -15.75 -1.24
N ILE A 659 -8.49 -15.65 -0.88
CA ILE A 659 -8.04 -15.29 0.47
C ILE A 659 -7.91 -13.76 0.62
N GLU A 660 -7.52 -13.10 -0.47
CA GLU A 660 -7.35 -11.66 -0.53
C GLU A 660 -7.86 -11.12 -1.87
N LEU A 661 -8.30 -9.86 -1.87
CA LEU A 661 -8.61 -9.09 -3.06
C LEU A 661 -7.61 -7.93 -3.12
N GLU A 662 -6.83 -7.84 -4.19
CA GLU A 662 -5.99 -6.69 -4.45
C GLU A 662 -6.89 -5.53 -4.86
N LEU A 663 -7.32 -4.74 -3.87
CA LEU A 663 -8.28 -3.65 -4.05
C LEU A 663 -7.77 -2.55 -4.99
N GLU A 664 -6.45 -2.43 -5.16
CA GLU A 664 -5.82 -1.44 -6.03
C GLU A 664 -5.98 -1.81 -7.50
N GLU A 665 -5.59 -3.05 -7.85
CA GLU A 665 -5.65 -3.57 -9.23
C GLU A 665 -7.01 -4.17 -9.59
N GLN A 666 -7.90 -4.31 -8.60
CA GLN A 666 -9.25 -4.86 -8.74
C GLN A 666 -9.28 -6.28 -9.32
N VAL A 667 -8.21 -7.04 -9.06
CA VAL A 667 -8.04 -8.46 -9.43
C VAL A 667 -8.01 -9.30 -8.16
N GLY A 668 -8.56 -10.52 -8.20
CA GLY A 668 -8.40 -11.47 -7.11
C GLY A 668 -6.93 -11.88 -6.99
N ALA A 669 -6.29 -11.60 -5.86
CA ALA A 669 -4.85 -11.79 -5.63
C ALA A 669 -4.38 -13.25 -5.71
N HIS A 670 -5.31 -14.21 -5.72
CA HIS A 670 -5.02 -15.65 -5.73
C HIS A 670 -5.50 -16.35 -7.00
N PHE A 671 -4.69 -16.27 -8.06
CA PHE A 671 -4.91 -17.01 -9.31
C PHE A 671 -4.93 -18.54 -9.11
N GLY A 672 -4.20 -19.04 -8.11
CA GLY A 672 -4.02 -20.47 -7.84
C GLY A 672 -5.22 -21.19 -7.25
N LYS A 673 -6.19 -20.48 -6.66
CA LYS A 673 -7.35 -21.07 -5.93
C LYS A 673 -6.94 -22.08 -4.86
N LEU A 674 -5.78 -21.86 -4.26
CA LEU A 674 -5.30 -22.63 -3.12
C LEU A 674 -5.93 -22.02 -1.87
N LEU A 675 -6.82 -22.77 -1.21
CA LEU A 675 -7.47 -22.35 0.03
C LEU A 675 -7.27 -23.47 1.07
N GLY A 676 -7.00 -23.10 2.31
CA GLY A 676 -6.74 -24.02 3.41
C GLY A 676 -7.52 -23.66 4.68
N PRO A 677 -7.38 -24.45 5.75
CA PRO A 677 -8.19 -24.29 6.97
C PRO A 677 -7.94 -22.98 7.74
N GLN A 678 -6.84 -22.29 7.45
CA GLN A 678 -6.50 -21.00 8.06
C GLN A 678 -6.78 -19.81 7.12
N SER A 679 -7.42 -20.04 5.96
CA SER A 679 -7.69 -18.98 4.99
C SER A 679 -8.89 -18.11 5.40
N ASP A 680 -8.68 -16.80 5.47
CA ASP A 680 -9.75 -15.80 5.54
C ASP A 680 -10.46 -15.71 4.18
N LEU A 681 -11.73 -16.07 4.10
CA LEU A 681 -12.40 -16.16 2.80
C LEU A 681 -13.00 -14.81 2.37
N VAL A 682 -12.79 -14.49 1.09
CA VAL A 682 -13.37 -13.33 0.42
C VAL A 682 -14.02 -13.79 -0.86
N LEU A 683 -15.29 -13.44 -1.05
CA LEU A 683 -15.94 -13.57 -2.35
C LEU A 683 -15.85 -12.24 -3.09
N SER A 684 -15.43 -12.28 -4.35
CA SER A 684 -15.41 -11.13 -5.25
C SER A 684 -16.24 -11.39 -6.49
N TYR A 685 -16.79 -10.33 -7.07
CA TYR A 685 -17.48 -10.40 -8.36
C TYR A 685 -17.50 -9.04 -9.07
N THR A 686 -17.59 -9.09 -10.40
CA THR A 686 -17.79 -7.92 -11.24
C THR A 686 -19.23 -7.90 -11.73
N TYR A 687 -19.92 -6.78 -11.52
CA TYR A 687 -21.24 -6.51 -12.09
C TYR A 687 -21.08 -5.53 -13.25
N GLN A 688 -21.26 -6.03 -14.47
CA GLN A 688 -21.04 -5.27 -15.70
C GLN A 688 -22.01 -4.09 -15.77
N GLY A 689 -21.55 -2.90 -16.16
CA GLY A 689 -22.37 -1.69 -16.34
C GLY A 689 -23.44 -1.86 -17.44
N SER A 690 -24.50 -1.04 -17.37
CA SER A 690 -25.55 -1.01 -18.39
C SER A 690 -25.44 0.26 -19.23
N THR A 691 -25.40 0.11 -20.56
CA THR A 691 -25.38 1.23 -21.51
C THR A 691 -26.78 1.76 -21.86
N ASP A 692 -27.85 1.10 -21.38
CA ASP A 692 -29.23 1.54 -21.63
C ASP A 692 -29.57 2.77 -20.80
N SER A 693 -29.36 3.96 -21.40
CA SER A 693 -29.64 5.28 -20.82
C SER A 693 -31.13 5.59 -20.58
N GLY A 694 -32.04 4.63 -20.79
CA GLY A 694 -33.49 4.79 -20.70
C GLY A 694 -34.21 3.81 -19.75
N ALA A 695 -33.51 2.85 -19.12
CA ALA A 695 -34.13 1.94 -18.16
C ALA A 695 -34.06 2.52 -16.74
N ALA A 696 -35.13 2.38 -15.96
CA ALA A 696 -35.12 2.73 -14.53
C ALA A 696 -33.95 2.02 -13.83
N SER A 697 -33.21 2.72 -12.96
CA SER A 697 -32.13 2.10 -12.15
C SER A 697 -32.73 1.01 -11.28
N HIS A 698 -32.24 -0.22 -11.39
CA HIS A 698 -32.65 -1.33 -10.54
C HIS A 698 -31.67 -1.50 -9.39
N SER A 699 -32.21 -1.68 -8.20
CA SER A 699 -31.46 -2.10 -7.02
C SER A 699 -31.81 -3.55 -6.66
N TYR A 700 -30.78 -4.29 -6.26
CA TYR A 700 -30.86 -5.69 -5.87
C TYR A 700 -30.45 -5.82 -4.41
N ASN A 701 -31.32 -6.39 -3.60
CA ASN A 701 -30.99 -6.89 -2.26
C ASN A 701 -30.72 -8.38 -2.40
N LEU A 702 -29.48 -8.76 -2.15
CA LEU A 702 -28.99 -10.13 -2.30
C LEU A 702 -28.41 -10.60 -0.98
N THR A 703 -28.47 -11.90 -0.75
CA THR A 703 -27.81 -12.54 0.38
C THR A 703 -26.80 -13.53 -0.15
N LEU A 704 -25.57 -13.45 0.33
CA LEU A 704 -24.53 -14.44 0.09
C LEU A 704 -24.51 -15.40 1.27
N LEU A 705 -24.72 -16.69 1.01
CA LEU A 705 -24.66 -17.75 2.01
C LEU A 705 -23.34 -18.54 1.87
N TRP A 706 -22.67 -18.77 2.99
CA TRP A 706 -21.45 -19.58 3.09
C TRP A 706 -21.78 -20.92 3.76
N ILE A 707 -21.70 -22.00 2.99
CA ILE A 707 -22.11 -23.34 3.42
C ILE A 707 -20.89 -24.24 3.45
N ASP A 708 -20.65 -24.89 4.59
CA ASP A 708 -19.52 -25.80 4.80
C ASP A 708 -19.74 -27.19 4.15
N PRO A 709 -18.74 -28.08 4.15
CA PRO A 709 -18.85 -29.42 3.58
C PRO A 709 -19.85 -30.33 4.32
N LEU A 710 -20.22 -29.96 5.55
CA LEU A 710 -21.26 -30.62 6.35
C LEU A 710 -22.66 -30.11 6.03
N SER A 711 -22.76 -29.16 5.09
CA SER A 711 -24.00 -28.48 4.72
C SER A 711 -24.62 -27.64 5.83
N ARG A 712 -23.78 -27.05 6.68
CA ARG A 712 -24.19 -26.06 7.67
C ARG A 712 -23.93 -24.65 7.16
N LEU A 713 -24.83 -23.73 7.47
CA LEU A 713 -24.58 -22.31 7.25
C LEU A 713 -23.54 -21.84 8.27
N GLN A 714 -22.42 -21.30 7.78
CA GLN A 714 -21.33 -20.78 8.63
C GLN A 714 -21.31 -19.27 8.71
N ASP A 715 -21.72 -18.60 7.64
CA ASP A 715 -21.78 -17.14 7.59
C ASP A 715 -22.75 -16.70 6.48
N PHE A 716 -23.20 -15.45 6.56
CA PHE A 716 -23.96 -14.81 5.50
C PHE A 716 -23.64 -13.32 5.39
N ASN A 717 -23.77 -12.78 4.18
CA ASN A 717 -23.58 -11.35 3.96
C ASN A 717 -24.74 -10.79 3.13
N GLU A 718 -25.32 -9.70 3.61
CA GLU A 718 -26.28 -8.92 2.83
C GLU A 718 -25.56 -7.97 1.88
N LEU A 719 -25.95 -8.00 0.61
CA LEU A 719 -25.33 -7.24 -0.46
C LEU A 719 -26.39 -6.36 -1.13
N HIS A 720 -26.10 -5.07 -1.20
CA HIS A 720 -26.90 -4.11 -1.96
C HIS A 720 -26.16 -3.74 -3.24
N VAL A 721 -26.76 -4.04 -4.39
CA VAL A 721 -26.16 -3.74 -5.71
C VAL A 721 -27.11 -2.87 -6.52
N GLU A 722 -26.60 -1.73 -6.97
CA GLU A 722 -27.33 -0.79 -7.83
C GLU A 722 -26.78 -0.83 -9.26
N ASP A 723 -27.65 -0.58 -10.23
CA ASP A 723 -27.24 -0.41 -11.62
C ASP A 723 -26.36 0.83 -11.80
N SER A 724 -25.20 0.64 -12.44
CA SER A 724 -24.27 1.70 -12.83
C SER A 724 -23.99 1.68 -14.33
N SER A 725 -23.54 2.82 -14.86
CA SER A 725 -23.04 2.96 -16.23
C SER A 725 -21.65 2.35 -16.42
N THR A 726 -20.89 2.16 -15.33
CA THR A 726 -19.57 1.53 -15.33
C THR A 726 -19.63 0.18 -14.64
N ASP A 727 -18.68 -0.69 -14.96
CA ASP A 727 -18.49 -1.95 -14.24
C ASP A 727 -18.21 -1.68 -12.75
N LEU A 728 -18.87 -2.44 -11.89
CA LEU A 728 -18.72 -2.38 -10.44
C LEU A 728 -18.04 -3.65 -9.96
N ILE A 729 -17.00 -3.51 -9.13
CA ILE A 729 -16.32 -4.65 -8.51
C ILE A 729 -16.68 -4.63 -7.03
N ASN A 730 -17.36 -5.68 -6.60
CA ASN A 730 -17.83 -5.85 -5.24
C ASN A 730 -17.14 -7.05 -4.60
N HIS A 731 -17.05 -7.01 -3.28
CA HIS A 731 -16.52 -8.12 -2.50
C HIS A 731 -17.22 -8.23 -1.16
N SER A 732 -17.12 -9.42 -0.57
CA SER A 732 -17.70 -9.74 0.72
C SER A 732 -16.73 -10.65 1.49
N LYS A 733 -16.41 -10.27 2.72
CA LYS A 733 -15.51 -11.01 3.59
C LYS A 733 -16.32 -11.83 4.59
N THR A 734 -15.83 -13.01 4.91
CA THR A 734 -16.43 -13.86 5.95
C THR A 734 -15.92 -13.53 7.35
N LEU A 735 -16.68 -13.90 8.37
CA LEU A 735 -16.28 -13.94 9.77
C LEU A 735 -16.31 -15.38 10.27
N LEU A 736 -15.29 -16.17 9.93
CA LEU A 736 -15.20 -17.58 10.30
C LEU A 736 -14.29 -17.80 11.50
N SER A 737 -14.58 -18.84 12.28
CA SER A 737 -13.65 -19.34 13.30
C SER A 737 -12.66 -20.30 12.66
N HIS A 738 -11.37 -20.14 12.98
CA HIS A 738 -10.32 -21.00 12.46
C HIS A 738 -9.96 -22.14 13.45
N PRO A 739 -9.53 -23.31 12.94
CA PRO A 739 -9.52 -23.70 11.53
C PRO A 739 -10.94 -23.88 10.96
N ILE A 740 -11.13 -23.61 9.67
CA ILE A 740 -12.37 -23.91 8.94
C ILE A 740 -12.37 -25.37 8.43
N THR A 741 -13.54 -25.98 8.27
CA THR A 741 -13.69 -27.39 7.89
C THR A 741 -13.06 -27.69 6.51
N PRO A 742 -12.09 -28.61 6.38
CA PRO A 742 -11.60 -29.03 5.07
C PRO A 742 -12.69 -29.75 4.26
N GLY A 743 -12.66 -29.58 2.94
CA GLY A 743 -13.60 -30.20 2.01
C GLY A 743 -14.22 -29.21 1.04
N VAL A 744 -15.33 -29.62 0.42
CA VAL A 744 -16.00 -28.85 -0.63
C VAL A 744 -17.04 -27.90 -0.04
N TRP A 745 -16.71 -26.62 -0.03
CA TRP A 745 -17.61 -25.55 0.39
C TRP A 745 -18.50 -25.08 -0.75
N THR A 746 -19.61 -24.44 -0.39
CA THR A 746 -20.53 -23.82 -1.36
C THR A 746 -20.85 -22.38 -0.95
N ALA A 747 -20.60 -21.44 -1.85
CA ALA A 747 -21.11 -20.07 -1.78
C ALA A 747 -22.37 -19.94 -2.66
N LYS A 748 -23.47 -19.45 -2.10
CA LYS A 748 -24.73 -19.23 -2.84
C LYS A 748 -25.17 -17.78 -2.74
N LEU A 749 -25.32 -17.11 -3.88
CA LEU A 749 -25.91 -15.79 -3.97
C LEU A 749 -27.40 -15.92 -4.27
N ILE A 750 -28.24 -15.47 -3.35
CA ILE A 750 -29.70 -15.60 -3.42
C ILE A 750 -30.38 -14.22 -3.36
N GLY A 751 -31.59 -14.12 -3.91
CA GLY A 751 -32.43 -12.94 -3.76
C GLY A 751 -33.91 -13.29 -3.93
N ARG A 752 -34.77 -12.87 -2.99
CA ARG A 752 -36.21 -13.22 -2.95
C ARG A 752 -36.43 -14.74 -3.17
N SER A 753 -35.63 -15.54 -2.45
CA SER A 753 -35.62 -17.01 -2.48
C SER A 753 -35.15 -17.70 -3.79
N SER A 754 -34.66 -16.96 -4.79
CA SER A 754 -34.08 -17.51 -6.01
C SER A 754 -32.55 -17.49 -5.99
N ILE A 755 -31.90 -18.56 -6.46
CA ILE A 755 -30.43 -18.62 -6.59
C ILE A 755 -30.02 -17.87 -7.85
N TYR A 756 -29.19 -16.83 -7.70
CA TYR A 756 -28.60 -16.07 -8.81
C TYR A 756 -27.27 -16.65 -9.26
N ALA A 757 -26.45 -17.09 -8.30
CA ALA A 757 -25.17 -17.73 -8.53
C ALA A 757 -24.89 -18.76 -7.43
N GLN A 758 -24.19 -19.82 -7.80
CA GLN A 758 -23.66 -20.81 -6.87
C GLN A 758 -22.23 -21.13 -7.28
N LEU A 759 -21.33 -21.25 -6.32
CA LEU A 759 -19.95 -21.64 -6.55
C LEU A 759 -19.55 -22.71 -5.52
N LYS A 760 -19.00 -23.83 -6.00
CA LYS A 760 -18.28 -24.78 -5.14
C LYS A 760 -16.78 -24.51 -5.21
N PHE A 761 -16.12 -24.55 -4.06
CA PHE A 761 -14.68 -24.36 -3.92
C PHE A 761 -14.11 -25.31 -2.87
N LEU A 762 -12.80 -25.58 -2.95
CA LEU A 762 -12.12 -26.54 -2.10
C LEU A 762 -11.34 -25.82 -1.01
N ILE A 763 -11.60 -26.18 0.25
CA ILE A 763 -10.66 -25.98 1.35
C ILE A 763 -9.83 -27.26 1.47
N SER A 764 -8.57 -27.18 1.07
CA SER A 764 -7.68 -28.34 1.00
C SER A 764 -7.26 -28.76 2.41
N PRO A 765 -7.31 -30.06 2.76
CA PRO A 765 -6.73 -30.54 4.01
C PRO A 765 -5.21 -30.35 3.99
N MET A 766 -4.64 -30.12 5.17
CA MET A 766 -3.20 -29.94 5.36
C MET A 766 -2.53 -31.30 5.58
N ALA A 767 -1.46 -31.57 4.84
CA ALA A 767 -0.54 -32.67 5.09
C ALA A 767 0.66 -32.25 5.95
N TYR A 768 0.88 -30.94 6.08
CA TYR A 768 2.03 -30.34 6.76
C TYR A 768 1.60 -29.33 7.82
N GLY A 769 2.46 -29.12 8.81
CA GLY A 769 2.32 -28.09 9.83
C GLY A 769 3.67 -27.57 10.30
N ASN A 770 3.94 -26.29 10.02
CA ASN A 770 5.23 -25.64 10.27
C ASN A 770 6.40 -26.33 9.53
N GLY A 771 6.16 -26.75 8.28
CA GLY A 771 7.18 -27.40 7.44
C GLY A 771 7.34 -28.90 7.66
N GLU A 772 6.73 -29.47 8.69
CA GLU A 772 6.85 -30.90 9.02
C GLU A 772 5.58 -31.68 8.64
N PRO A 773 5.70 -32.96 8.21
CA PRO A 773 4.54 -33.82 7.96
C PRO A 773 3.68 -34.02 9.21
N LEU A 774 2.36 -34.08 9.03
CA LEU A 774 1.43 -34.39 10.13
C LEU A 774 1.45 -35.89 10.42
N GLU A 775 2.29 -36.30 11.37
CA GLU A 775 2.43 -37.71 11.77
C GLU A 775 1.48 -38.10 12.90
N THR A 776 1.09 -37.14 13.76
CA THR A 776 0.27 -37.42 14.94
C THR A 776 -1.19 -36.98 14.77
N THR A 777 -2.12 -37.79 15.29
CA THR A 777 -3.55 -37.48 15.26
C THR A 777 -3.91 -36.14 15.92
N PRO A 778 -3.36 -35.75 17.09
CA PRO A 778 -3.68 -34.46 17.69
C PRO A 778 -3.27 -33.26 16.83
N GLU A 779 -2.16 -33.34 16.10
CA GLU A 779 -1.73 -32.28 15.18
C GLU A 779 -2.61 -32.22 13.94
N ALA A 780 -2.95 -33.38 13.37
CA ALA A 780 -3.91 -33.47 12.27
C ALA A 780 -5.27 -32.87 12.68
N GLU A 781 -5.78 -33.21 13.86
CA GLU A 781 -7.03 -32.62 14.38
C GLU A 781 -6.92 -31.11 14.59
N LYS A 782 -5.78 -30.61 15.08
CA LYS A 782 -5.57 -29.17 15.25
C LYS A 782 -5.56 -28.41 13.92
N ARG A 783 -5.02 -29.00 12.85
CA ARG A 783 -4.89 -28.34 11.53
C ARG A 783 -6.13 -28.53 10.65
N ASN A 784 -6.76 -29.71 10.74
CA ASN A 784 -7.86 -30.13 9.87
C ASN A 784 -9.23 -30.26 10.59
N GLY A 785 -9.31 -29.92 11.89
CA GLY A 785 -10.48 -30.20 12.73
C GLY A 785 -11.52 -29.08 12.87
N GLY A 786 -11.62 -28.19 11.88
CA GLY A 786 -12.60 -27.10 11.91
C GLY A 786 -14.03 -27.60 11.97
N LEU A 787 -14.64 -27.64 13.16
CA LEU A 787 -16.03 -28.09 13.36
C LEU A 787 -16.90 -27.05 14.07
N GLY A 788 -16.29 -25.93 14.50
CA GLY A 788 -17.01 -24.80 15.08
C GLY A 788 -18.10 -24.29 14.14
N ILE A 789 -19.14 -23.72 14.74
CA ILE A 789 -20.13 -22.90 14.03
C ILE A 789 -19.73 -21.46 14.32
N ALA A 790 -19.56 -20.64 13.28
CA ALA A 790 -19.19 -19.24 13.45
C ALA A 790 -20.39 -18.34 13.80
N LEU A 791 -21.61 -18.76 13.46
CA LEU A 791 -22.83 -18.05 13.83
C LEU A 791 -23.11 -18.13 15.33
N PRO A 792 -23.71 -17.08 15.94
CA PRO A 792 -24.13 -17.09 17.34
C PRO A 792 -25.13 -18.22 17.67
N ASP A 793 -25.10 -18.72 18.90
CA ASP A 793 -25.99 -19.79 19.37
C ASP A 793 -27.49 -19.38 19.34
N ASP A 794 -27.79 -18.09 19.42
CA ASP A 794 -29.13 -17.50 19.36
C ASP A 794 -29.60 -17.16 17.93
N PHE A 795 -28.80 -17.49 16.90
CA PHE A 795 -29.18 -17.24 15.52
C PHE A 795 -30.26 -18.20 15.04
N GLU A 796 -31.42 -17.66 14.66
CA GLU A 796 -32.51 -18.42 14.04
C GLU A 796 -32.36 -18.44 12.51
N LEU A 797 -32.17 -19.63 11.93
CA LEU A 797 -32.04 -19.81 10.49
C LEU A 797 -33.37 -19.52 9.76
N PRO A 798 -33.42 -18.54 8.84
CA PRO A 798 -34.63 -18.26 8.08
C PRO A 798 -35.13 -19.47 7.29
N VAL A 799 -36.45 -19.72 7.33
CA VAL A 799 -37.10 -20.87 6.66
C VAL A 799 -36.78 -20.91 5.16
N GLU A 800 -36.72 -19.76 4.52
CA GLU A 800 -36.37 -19.62 3.10
C GLU A 800 -34.93 -20.04 2.77
N TRP A 801 -34.04 -20.14 3.75
CA TRP A 801 -32.65 -20.60 3.56
C TRP A 801 -32.48 -22.08 3.89
N GLN A 802 -33.39 -22.67 4.66
CA GLN A 802 -33.37 -24.10 5.00
C GLN A 802 -33.42 -25.00 3.75
N GLN A 803 -34.18 -24.60 2.72
CA GLN A 803 -34.21 -25.29 1.42
C GLN A 803 -32.86 -25.35 0.69
N HIS A 804 -31.85 -24.61 1.15
CA HIS A 804 -30.51 -24.61 0.57
C HIS A 804 -29.52 -25.51 1.32
N LEU A 805 -29.94 -26.11 2.44
CA LEU A 805 -29.16 -27.03 3.27
C LEU A 805 -29.71 -28.46 3.15
N HIS A 806 -28.87 -29.45 3.45
CA HIS A 806 -29.23 -30.86 3.54
C HIS A 806 -30.09 -31.17 4.77
N THR A 807 -30.76 -32.34 4.79
CA THR A 807 -31.57 -32.79 5.93
C THR A 807 -30.68 -33.16 7.12
N ASP A 808 -31.27 -33.19 8.33
CA ASP A 808 -30.52 -33.51 9.56
C ASP A 808 -29.81 -34.87 9.51
N ASP A 809 -30.45 -35.89 8.92
CA ASP A 809 -29.87 -37.23 8.77
C ASP A 809 -28.65 -37.25 7.83
N GLU A 810 -28.70 -36.48 6.74
CA GLU A 810 -27.58 -36.32 5.80
C GLU A 810 -26.43 -35.56 6.47
N GLN A 811 -26.74 -34.48 7.20
CA GLN A 811 -25.75 -33.71 7.96
C GLN A 811 -25.07 -34.55 9.03
N PHE A 812 -25.81 -35.44 9.72
CA PHE A 812 -25.24 -36.35 10.71
C PHE A 812 -24.21 -37.29 10.08
N SER A 813 -24.53 -37.88 8.94
CA SER A 813 -23.63 -38.78 8.22
C SER A 813 -22.35 -38.08 7.76
N LEU A 814 -22.48 -36.87 7.20
CA LEU A 814 -21.34 -36.04 6.79
C LEU A 814 -20.46 -35.64 8.00
N ARG A 815 -21.08 -35.39 9.16
CA ARG A 815 -20.37 -35.03 10.39
C ARG A 815 -19.50 -36.17 10.91
N GLU A 816 -20.02 -37.40 10.92
CA GLU A 816 -19.24 -38.57 11.32
C GLU A 816 -18.05 -38.80 10.38
N GLU A 817 -18.25 -38.62 9.08
CA GLU A 817 -17.16 -38.70 8.09
C GLU A 817 -16.08 -37.63 8.35
N ALA A 818 -16.47 -36.38 8.59
CA ALA A 818 -15.52 -35.31 8.88
C ALA A 818 -14.75 -35.53 10.21
N LEU A 819 -15.42 -36.07 11.23
CA LEU A 819 -14.80 -36.44 12.51
C LEU A 819 -13.78 -37.57 12.36
N ALA A 820 -13.99 -38.49 11.41
CA ALA A 820 -13.02 -39.50 11.04
C ALA A 820 -11.86 -38.91 10.22
N ASN A 821 -12.17 -38.12 9.18
CA ASN A 821 -11.19 -37.57 8.25
C ASN A 821 -10.18 -36.62 8.91
N ARG A 822 -10.61 -35.80 9.88
CA ARG A 822 -9.71 -34.88 10.59
C ARG A 822 -8.58 -35.57 11.38
N LYS A 823 -8.74 -36.88 11.66
CA LYS A 823 -7.77 -37.68 12.44
C LYS A 823 -6.75 -38.40 11.54
N LEU A 824 -6.96 -38.38 10.23
CA LEU A 824 -6.11 -39.09 9.28
C LEU A 824 -4.71 -38.49 9.29
N THR A 825 -3.71 -39.37 9.23
CA THR A 825 -2.29 -39.03 9.04
C THR A 825 -1.69 -39.94 7.96
N GLY A 826 -0.50 -39.61 7.45
CA GLY A 826 0.23 -40.46 6.51
C GLY A 826 -0.55 -40.83 5.23
N PRO A 827 -0.43 -42.07 4.71
CA PRO A 827 -1.04 -42.46 3.44
C PRO A 827 -2.57 -42.34 3.37
N PRO A 828 -3.36 -42.61 4.42
CA PRO A 828 -4.79 -42.29 4.44
C PRO A 828 -5.10 -40.80 4.23
N LEU A 829 -4.37 -39.90 4.90
CA LEU A 829 -4.52 -38.45 4.73
C LEU A 829 -4.19 -38.03 3.29
N HIS A 830 -3.10 -38.54 2.74
CA HIS A 830 -2.69 -38.24 1.36
C HIS A 830 -3.77 -38.65 0.34
N ARG A 831 -4.39 -39.83 0.50
CA ARG A 831 -5.49 -40.27 -0.37
C ARG A 831 -6.72 -39.38 -0.27
N TRP A 832 -7.05 -38.90 0.93
CA TRP A 832 -8.16 -37.96 1.12
C TRP A 832 -7.88 -36.62 0.42
N ILE A 833 -6.65 -36.10 0.55
CA ILE A 833 -6.22 -34.90 -0.16
C ILE A 833 -6.27 -35.11 -1.67
N ASP A 834 -5.75 -36.23 -2.18
CA ASP A 834 -5.71 -36.55 -3.62
C ASP A 834 -7.09 -36.65 -4.24
N ASP A 835 -8.07 -37.25 -3.55
CA ASP A 835 -9.46 -37.31 -4.01
C ASP A 835 -10.10 -35.91 -4.10
N LEU A 836 -9.85 -35.05 -3.12
CA LEU A 836 -10.37 -33.68 -3.12
C LEU A 836 -9.67 -32.80 -4.16
N VAL A 837 -8.34 -32.80 -4.19
CA VAL A 837 -7.53 -32.01 -5.13
C VAL A 837 -7.83 -32.43 -6.57
N GLY A 838 -7.94 -33.73 -6.86
CA GLY A 838 -8.26 -34.24 -8.19
C GLY A 838 -9.62 -33.76 -8.74
N LYS A 839 -10.58 -33.40 -7.88
CA LYS A 839 -11.88 -32.83 -8.29
C LYS A 839 -11.80 -31.37 -8.71
N PHE A 840 -10.81 -30.63 -8.19
CA PHE A 840 -10.68 -29.19 -8.38
C PHE A 840 -9.51 -28.79 -9.27
N PHE A 841 -8.54 -29.67 -9.51
CA PHE A 841 -7.37 -29.39 -10.32
C PHE A 841 -7.25 -30.39 -11.47
N GLN A 842 -7.26 -29.87 -12.70
CA GLN A 842 -7.16 -30.68 -13.91
C GLN A 842 -5.70 -30.75 -14.36
N LEU A 843 -5.14 -31.96 -14.33
CA LEU A 843 -3.86 -32.25 -14.98
C LEU A 843 -4.02 -32.13 -16.50
N ARG A 844 -3.06 -31.49 -17.16
CA ARG A 844 -3.06 -31.27 -18.61
C ARG A 844 -1.94 -32.06 -19.26
N GLU A 845 -0.90 -31.39 -19.73
CA GLU A 845 0.27 -31.98 -20.37
C GLU A 845 1.45 -32.08 -19.39
N SER A 846 2.29 -33.09 -19.60
CA SER A 846 3.55 -33.28 -18.87
C SER A 846 4.72 -33.28 -19.85
N CYS A 847 5.87 -32.83 -19.39
CA CYS A 847 7.15 -32.90 -20.10
C CYS A 847 8.23 -33.50 -19.20
N VAL A 848 9.32 -33.96 -19.81
CA VAL A 848 10.51 -34.48 -19.13
C VAL A 848 11.65 -33.47 -19.24
N VAL A 849 12.41 -33.26 -18.17
CA VAL A 849 13.49 -32.26 -18.16
C VAL A 849 14.71 -32.71 -18.98
N ASP A 850 15.09 -33.98 -18.87
CA ASP A 850 16.30 -34.52 -19.50
C ASP A 850 16.00 -35.43 -20.71
N ALA A 851 16.81 -35.30 -21.77
CA ALA A 851 16.61 -35.94 -23.08
C ALA A 851 16.97 -37.43 -23.15
N GLY A 852 17.60 -38.00 -22.11
CA GLY A 852 18.11 -39.38 -22.12
C GLY A 852 17.05 -40.47 -21.94
N THR A 853 15.81 -40.26 -22.40
CA THR A 853 14.63 -40.91 -21.80
C THR A 853 13.66 -41.58 -22.77
N GLU A 854 13.38 -42.87 -22.57
CA GLU A 854 12.33 -43.65 -23.26
C GLU A 854 10.89 -43.34 -22.80
N LEU A 855 10.64 -42.22 -22.12
CA LEU A 855 9.25 -41.77 -21.86
C LEU A 855 8.71 -41.14 -23.13
N SER A 856 7.49 -41.49 -23.54
CA SER A 856 6.78 -40.85 -24.67
C SER A 856 6.25 -39.45 -24.28
N LEU A 857 7.10 -38.62 -23.66
CA LEU A 857 6.83 -37.25 -23.26
C LEU A 857 7.81 -36.31 -23.96
N PRO A 858 7.39 -35.10 -24.36
CA PRO A 858 8.28 -34.11 -24.95
C PRO A 858 9.25 -33.54 -23.91
N LEU A 859 10.37 -32.98 -24.39
CA LEU A 859 11.30 -32.24 -23.54
C LEU A 859 10.68 -30.95 -23.03
N CYS A 860 10.93 -30.61 -21.77
CA CYS A 860 10.44 -29.37 -21.17
C CYS A 860 11.00 -28.12 -21.86
N SER A 861 12.22 -28.17 -22.37
CA SER A 861 12.81 -27.09 -23.17
C SER A 861 12.06 -26.81 -24.47
N ASP A 862 11.36 -27.81 -25.01
CA ASP A 862 10.79 -27.74 -26.36
C ASP A 862 9.30 -27.37 -26.34
N VAL A 863 8.67 -27.33 -25.16
CA VAL A 863 7.24 -27.01 -25.01
C VAL A 863 7.04 -25.59 -24.48
N PRO A 864 6.26 -24.73 -25.16
CA PRO A 864 6.22 -23.29 -24.88
C PRO A 864 5.54 -22.91 -23.56
N TRP A 865 4.90 -23.85 -22.87
CA TRP A 865 4.27 -23.61 -21.57
C TRP A 865 5.17 -23.91 -20.39
N SER A 866 6.25 -24.66 -20.57
CA SER A 866 7.12 -25.08 -19.47
C SER A 866 7.90 -23.90 -18.91
N SER A 867 8.21 -23.94 -17.62
CA SER A 867 9.12 -22.97 -17.01
C SER A 867 10.55 -23.09 -17.54
N LEU A 868 10.91 -24.23 -18.14
CA LEU A 868 12.24 -24.49 -18.69
C LEU A 868 12.35 -24.16 -20.19
N ALA A 869 11.25 -23.73 -20.80
CA ALA A 869 11.26 -23.30 -22.19
C ALA A 869 12.07 -22.00 -22.36
N PRO A 870 12.73 -21.78 -23.51
CA PRO A 870 13.48 -20.56 -23.79
C PRO A 870 12.62 -19.31 -23.55
N ASP A 871 13.13 -18.37 -22.75
CA ASP A 871 12.47 -17.10 -22.49
C ASP A 871 13.43 -15.94 -22.74
N PRO A 872 13.66 -15.56 -24.01
CA PRO A 872 14.73 -14.63 -24.36
C PRO A 872 14.57 -13.25 -23.73
N LYS A 873 13.35 -12.83 -23.33
CA LYS A 873 13.12 -11.52 -22.70
C LYS A 873 13.64 -11.45 -21.26
N SER A 874 13.70 -12.57 -20.55
CA SER A 874 14.30 -12.67 -19.22
C SER A 874 15.62 -13.44 -19.21
N ASP A 875 16.16 -13.79 -20.37
CA ASP A 875 17.46 -14.43 -20.51
C ASP A 875 18.57 -13.39 -20.32
N VAL A 876 19.14 -13.38 -19.11
CA VAL A 876 20.29 -12.54 -18.74
C VAL A 876 21.61 -13.11 -19.23
N ASP A 877 21.70 -14.40 -19.53
CA ASP A 877 22.94 -15.01 -20.03
C ASP A 877 23.26 -14.53 -21.45
N ALA A 878 22.27 -14.03 -22.17
CA ALA A 878 22.45 -13.30 -23.42
C ALA A 878 23.34 -12.05 -23.27
N LEU A 879 23.47 -11.46 -22.07
CA LEU A 879 24.36 -10.32 -21.81
C LEU A 879 25.84 -10.70 -21.74
N LEU A 880 26.16 -12.00 -21.66
CA LEU A 880 27.54 -12.51 -21.65
C LEU A 880 28.09 -12.72 -23.07
N LYS A 881 27.23 -12.69 -24.08
CA LYS A 881 27.57 -12.80 -25.50
C LYS A 881 27.81 -11.42 -26.09
#